data_AF-A0AAN9UZG3-F1
#
_entry.id   AF-A0AAN9UZG3-F1
#
_cell.length_a   1.000
_cell.length_b   1.000
_cell.length_c   1.000
_cell.angle_alpha   90.00
_cell.angle_beta   90.00
_cell.angle_gamma   90.00
#
_symmetry.space_group_name_H-M   'P 1'
#
loop_
_entity.id
_entity.type
_entity.pdbx_description
1 polymer ?
#
loop_
_entity_poly.entity_id
_entity_poly.type
_entity_poly.pdbx_seq_one_letter_code
_entity_poly.pdbx_strand_id
1 'polypeptide(L)'
;MSTTRDSEDPPPKPETDSQLLQTVELGEIEDDADFKRRERRVVAKLDLYVCPILIALQLISFLDRGNIGFAATQGMVGDLGLAGTTQLNTAISLFYPLYILAEFPAALVVKRLGFRRVIPAATLGWGVACLGNGFVTGFGQLVACRMLLGLFEGFLFPSLTLMLANWYKRDEIGLRISYLFIAAALSSAFGGLIAFGILFMDGTAGYPGWRWLYIIEGAATIVISMFCYLAIPSSYTTAYFLNEDDRAVMRRRAEITEAYNGGKGHYTLKEFMMAVKDVKTWVHAVVQVMSLTVLYGFSVFLPIILRFGFNFSVEQSQYLSIPVFFWGSIVYGIGGYLSDRYARRFLACVLCAPVGMVGYAILLGGDRVSVGVKYFACFLIASCAWMLGGGNLAWLSTNTAPDGKRAASIGIALSIGNIGGIVSGQIYPQTHAPGYTLGHAYSLGAVSLCFYAILQPGSEEYEKNNGSYFSAFENEVKPSFIAKPTSVEQVQGLVKTLRSHALAGDCQIAIRGTGHTPFAGSANVQNGVTIDMRGLKGVTLSEDKSVVQIAVGETWTTVYTELDKHGLTVAGGRVGRIGVAGFLLGGGLSMFSTRTGFACDSVIEFEVVLATGEVVRANAGENADLLYALRGGLNNFGVVTSLKMKTFQSGNIWGGVTLYVPTTFSQFLRAACDFVHNETDEDTHIMCSMGFGFGHQAGSCVMYHTKGIENPPSLQRFTSIEPKIEQYCTMRTSTHLGFCDELSKFSIDGLRQFWASITIKPDVSLLETFHEKWKEALAKIEDAEGLRFTFGLHPLTKTLLENSEKAGSNAKAIPPSDGPLFVILINPNWKQQKDDNRIFTTVQGLVTDFRALASEKGLLHRYIFPNYGYQGDDIIAGYGEESVAKLRETSKKYDPEGIFQKGVPGGFKLPQAAAA
;
A
#
# COMPACT_ATOMS: atom_id res chain seq x y z
N MET A 1 68.17 -29.00 -53.77
CA MET A 1 67.32 -30.21 -53.70
C MET A 1 65.99 -29.81 -53.09
N SER A 2 64.90 -30.11 -53.79
CA SER A 2 63.52 -29.84 -53.42
C SER A 2 63.04 -30.77 -52.30
N THR A 3 62.34 -30.26 -51.29
CA THR A 3 61.32 -31.01 -50.51
C THR A 3 60.29 -30.05 -49.90
N THR A 4 59.10 -30.06 -50.49
CA THR A 4 57.75 -30.07 -49.88
C THR A 4 57.42 -29.19 -48.67
N ARG A 5 56.43 -28.31 -48.88
CA ARG A 5 55.60 -27.60 -47.91
C ARG A 5 54.75 -28.60 -47.11
N ASP A 6 54.77 -28.46 -45.79
CA ASP A 6 53.66 -28.82 -44.89
C ASP A 6 53.22 -27.58 -44.11
N SER A 7 51.92 -27.52 -43.88
CA SER A 7 51.11 -26.36 -43.50
C SER A 7 51.45 -25.71 -42.17
N GLU A 8 51.69 -24.40 -42.19
CA GLU A 8 51.51 -23.53 -41.02
C GLU A 8 50.01 -23.42 -40.71
N ASP A 9 49.58 -23.93 -39.55
CA ASP A 9 48.30 -23.55 -38.98
C ASP A 9 48.28 -22.03 -38.75
N PRO A 10 47.19 -21.32 -39.09
CA PRO A 10 47.12 -19.89 -38.84
C PRO A 10 47.19 -19.60 -37.33
N PRO A 11 47.82 -18.48 -36.91
CA PRO A 11 47.80 -18.08 -35.51
C PRO A 11 46.35 -17.98 -35.02
N PRO A 12 46.07 -18.30 -33.74
CA PRO A 12 44.71 -18.21 -33.21
C PRO A 12 44.18 -16.81 -33.47
N LYS A 13 42.99 -16.72 -34.08
CA LYS A 13 42.34 -15.44 -34.36
C LYS A 13 42.27 -14.64 -33.06
N PRO A 14 42.52 -13.31 -33.09
CA PRO A 14 42.30 -12.49 -31.91
C PRO A 14 40.83 -12.66 -31.50
N GLU A 15 40.61 -13.14 -30.28
CA GLU A 15 39.28 -13.21 -29.70
C GLU A 15 38.65 -11.82 -29.80
N THR A 16 37.54 -11.72 -30.52
CA THR A 16 36.80 -10.46 -30.65
C THR A 16 36.42 -9.94 -29.25
N ASP A 17 36.41 -8.62 -29.04
CA ASP A 17 36.01 -7.99 -27.76
C ASP A 17 34.68 -8.56 -27.21
N SER A 18 33.78 -9.04 -28.09
CA SER A 18 32.54 -9.74 -27.76
C SER A 18 32.73 -11.08 -27.03
N GLN A 19 33.72 -11.89 -27.43
CA GLN A 19 34.04 -13.18 -26.78
C GLN A 19 34.81 -12.97 -25.47
N LEU A 20 35.69 -11.96 -25.41
CA LEU A 20 36.34 -11.55 -24.17
C LEU A 20 35.30 -10.97 -23.19
N LEU A 21 34.38 -10.13 -23.65
CA LEU A 21 33.24 -9.63 -22.86
C LEU A 21 32.30 -10.75 -22.43
N GLN A 22 31.99 -11.73 -23.29
CA GLN A 22 31.20 -12.90 -22.89
C GLN A 22 31.93 -13.78 -21.87
N THR A 23 33.24 -13.94 -22.00
CA THR A 23 34.05 -14.77 -21.08
C THR A 23 34.25 -14.04 -19.73
N VAL A 24 34.38 -12.71 -19.76
CA VAL A 24 34.41 -11.84 -18.57
C VAL A 24 33.02 -11.78 -17.93
N GLU A 25 31.93 -11.62 -18.69
CA GLU A 25 30.55 -11.66 -18.18
C GLU A 25 30.21 -13.05 -17.61
N LEU A 26 30.54 -14.15 -18.31
CA LEU A 26 30.34 -15.51 -17.80
C LEU A 26 31.21 -15.80 -16.57
N GLY A 27 32.46 -15.31 -16.55
CA GLY A 27 33.37 -15.42 -15.41
C GLY A 27 32.92 -14.57 -14.21
N GLU A 28 32.37 -13.37 -14.44
CA GLU A 28 31.76 -12.52 -13.41
C GLU A 28 30.44 -13.10 -12.91
N ILE A 29 29.63 -13.71 -13.79
CA ILE A 29 28.38 -14.41 -13.44
C ILE A 29 28.69 -15.69 -12.63
N GLU A 30 29.72 -16.47 -12.99
CA GLU A 30 30.16 -17.63 -12.23
C GLU A 30 30.79 -17.24 -10.88
N ASP A 31 31.62 -16.20 -10.81
CA ASP A 31 32.18 -15.69 -9.54
C ASP A 31 31.07 -15.13 -8.63
N ASP A 32 30.05 -14.45 -9.18
CA ASP A 32 28.90 -13.95 -8.41
C ASP A 32 27.98 -15.09 -7.93
N ALA A 33 27.76 -16.12 -8.74
CA ALA A 33 26.98 -17.30 -8.36
C ALA A 33 27.68 -18.14 -7.27
N ASP A 34 28.99 -18.37 -7.40
CA ASP A 34 29.78 -19.07 -6.40
C ASP A 34 29.94 -18.26 -5.11
N PHE A 35 30.11 -16.94 -5.22
CA PHE A 35 30.09 -16.04 -4.06
C PHE A 35 28.75 -16.11 -3.32
N LYS A 36 27.62 -16.05 -4.03
CA LYS A 36 26.27 -16.20 -3.44
C LYS A 36 26.09 -17.55 -2.74
N ARG A 37 26.64 -18.64 -3.29
CA ARG A 37 26.59 -19.96 -2.65
C ARG A 37 27.42 -20.00 -1.36
N ARG A 38 28.65 -19.48 -1.39
CA ARG A 38 29.52 -19.35 -0.21
C ARG A 38 28.90 -18.44 0.85
N GLU A 39 28.29 -17.35 0.43
CA GLU A 39 27.58 -16.41 1.30
C GLU A 39 26.42 -17.08 2.06
N ARG A 40 25.55 -17.85 1.39
CA ARG A 40 24.48 -18.59 2.06
C ARG A 40 25.02 -19.56 3.12
N ARG A 41 26.15 -20.22 2.85
CA ARG A 41 26.79 -21.12 3.82
C ARG A 41 27.30 -20.35 5.04
N VAL A 42 27.87 -19.16 4.84
CA VAL A 42 28.30 -18.29 5.95
C VAL A 42 27.10 -17.82 6.76
N VAL A 43 26.01 -17.38 6.13
CA VAL A 43 24.78 -16.99 6.85
C VAL A 43 24.24 -18.15 7.69
N ALA A 44 24.21 -19.38 7.15
CA ALA A 44 23.78 -20.55 7.90
C ALA A 44 24.67 -20.84 9.11
N LYS A 45 25.99 -20.63 9.00
CA LYS A 45 26.90 -20.71 10.16
C LYS A 45 26.60 -19.60 11.18
N LEU A 46 26.39 -18.36 10.75
CA LEU A 46 26.01 -17.28 11.66
C LEU A 46 24.73 -17.62 12.42
N ASP A 47 23.72 -18.16 11.73
CA ASP A 47 22.48 -18.60 12.36
C ASP A 47 22.67 -19.76 13.34
N LEU A 48 23.66 -20.63 13.13
CA LEU A 48 23.94 -21.74 14.03
C LEU A 48 24.74 -21.32 15.28
N TYR A 49 25.60 -20.30 15.18
CA TYR A 49 26.49 -19.91 16.27
C TYR A 49 26.08 -18.63 17.01
N VAL A 50 25.46 -17.66 16.32
CA VAL A 50 25.09 -16.35 16.89
C VAL A 50 23.65 -16.35 17.39
N CYS A 51 22.70 -16.82 16.57
CA CYS A 51 21.28 -16.79 16.93
C CYS A 51 20.92 -17.58 18.21
N PRO A 52 21.47 -18.77 18.50
CA PRO A 52 21.13 -19.50 19.72
C PRO A 52 21.53 -18.76 20.99
N ILE A 53 22.65 -18.02 20.96
CA ILE A 53 23.08 -17.19 22.09
C ILE A 53 22.08 -16.05 22.32
N LEU A 54 21.67 -15.39 21.23
CA LEU A 54 20.66 -14.32 21.27
C LEU A 54 19.33 -14.81 21.83
N ILE A 55 18.84 -15.95 21.33
CA ILE A 55 17.60 -16.58 21.77
C ILE A 55 17.67 -16.97 23.24
N ALA A 56 18.78 -17.60 23.68
CA ALA A 56 18.94 -18.03 25.07
C ALA A 56 18.96 -16.83 26.05
N LEU A 57 19.72 -15.79 25.73
CA LEU A 57 19.77 -14.57 26.55
C LEU A 57 18.40 -13.88 26.65
N GLN A 58 17.69 -13.80 25.53
CA GLN A 58 16.35 -13.22 25.47
C GLN A 58 15.35 -14.05 26.27
N LEU A 59 15.44 -15.38 26.19
CA LEU A 59 14.59 -16.30 26.94
C LEU A 59 14.78 -16.12 28.44
N ILE A 60 16.03 -16.09 28.92
CA ILE A 60 16.36 -15.96 30.34
C ILE A 60 15.94 -14.59 30.90
N SER A 61 16.19 -13.50 30.16
CA SER A 61 15.76 -12.16 30.59
C SER A 61 14.24 -12.07 30.75
N PHE A 62 13.46 -12.70 29.87
CA PHE A 62 12.00 -12.71 30.02
C PHE A 62 11.51 -13.63 31.15
N LEU A 63 12.27 -14.68 31.50
CA LEU A 63 11.96 -15.56 32.64
C LEU A 63 12.07 -14.75 33.94
N ASP A 64 13.24 -14.12 34.15
CA ASP A 64 13.53 -13.31 35.33
C ASP A 64 12.49 -12.19 35.53
N ARG A 65 12.04 -11.56 34.43
CA ARG A 65 11.01 -10.52 34.46
C ARG A 65 9.64 -11.05 34.89
N GLY A 66 9.25 -12.23 34.39
CA GLY A 66 7.95 -12.85 34.60
C GLY A 66 7.77 -13.49 35.98
N ASN A 67 8.87 -13.89 36.63
CA ASN A 67 8.87 -14.59 37.92
C ASN A 67 8.07 -13.92 39.02
N ILE A 68 7.98 -12.58 39.01
CA ILE A 68 7.20 -11.85 40.00
C ILE A 68 5.71 -12.19 39.97
N GLY A 69 5.16 -12.53 38.79
CA GLY A 69 3.78 -12.96 38.63
C GLY A 69 3.54 -14.34 39.26
N PHE A 70 4.45 -15.28 39.02
CA PHE A 70 4.40 -16.63 39.59
C PHE A 70 4.70 -16.65 41.10
N ALA A 71 5.69 -15.87 41.55
CA ALA A 71 6.00 -15.72 42.97
C ALA A 71 4.81 -15.12 43.74
N ALA A 72 4.08 -14.17 43.14
CA ALA A 72 2.89 -13.59 43.73
C ALA A 72 1.77 -14.61 43.97
N THR A 73 1.61 -15.62 43.10
CA THR A 73 0.62 -16.69 43.33
C THR A 73 1.09 -17.72 44.36
N GLN A 74 2.40 -17.82 44.61
CA GLN A 74 3.05 -18.72 45.57
C GLN A 74 3.21 -18.15 46.99
N GLY A 75 2.56 -17.02 47.32
CA GLY A 75 2.54 -16.49 48.70
C GLY A 75 3.50 -15.33 48.97
N MET A 76 4.33 -14.91 48.01
CA MET A 76 5.26 -13.77 48.16
C MET A 76 4.57 -12.49 48.68
N VAL A 77 3.34 -12.24 48.23
CA VAL A 77 2.57 -11.05 48.63
C VAL A 77 2.20 -11.07 50.11
N GLY A 78 1.89 -12.24 50.67
CA GLY A 78 1.62 -12.41 52.10
C GLY A 78 2.90 -12.29 52.91
N ASP A 79 3.94 -13.03 52.52
CA ASP A 79 5.22 -13.09 53.25
C ASP A 79 5.93 -11.74 53.38
N LEU A 80 5.78 -10.87 52.37
CA LEU A 80 6.39 -9.53 52.35
C LEU A 80 5.45 -8.44 52.90
N GLY A 81 4.26 -8.79 53.39
CA GLY A 81 3.30 -7.84 53.92
C GLY A 81 2.70 -6.90 52.86
N LEU A 82 2.64 -7.32 51.60
CA LEU A 82 2.15 -6.53 50.47
C LEU A 82 0.64 -6.74 50.21
N ALA A 83 0.03 -7.72 50.87
CA ALA A 83 -1.37 -8.10 50.66
C ALA A 83 -2.33 -6.92 50.88
N GLY A 84 -3.29 -6.75 49.96
CA GLY A 84 -4.27 -5.66 50.02
C GLY A 84 -3.72 -4.27 49.67
N THR A 85 -2.48 -4.16 49.18
CA THR A 85 -1.85 -2.90 48.77
C THR A 85 -1.55 -2.85 47.27
N THR A 86 -1.18 -1.68 46.75
CA THR A 86 -0.67 -1.49 45.37
C THR A 86 0.86 -1.63 45.28
N GLN A 87 1.52 -2.12 46.34
CA GLN A 87 2.97 -2.18 46.40
C GLN A 87 3.56 -3.20 45.41
N LEU A 88 2.90 -4.35 45.19
CA LEU A 88 3.32 -5.31 44.15
C LEU A 88 3.33 -4.66 42.75
N ASN A 89 2.24 -3.96 42.40
CA ASN A 89 2.09 -3.21 41.15
C ASN A 89 3.18 -2.14 40.98
N THR A 90 3.49 -1.45 42.08
CA THR A 90 4.57 -0.46 42.13
C THR A 90 5.94 -1.10 41.87
N ALA A 91 6.24 -2.23 42.53
CA ALA A 91 7.47 -2.99 42.29
C ALA A 91 7.57 -3.53 40.86
N ILE A 92 6.44 -3.88 40.23
CA ILE A 92 6.42 -4.27 38.81
C ILE A 92 6.80 -3.09 37.92
N SER A 93 6.25 -1.91 38.23
CA SER A 93 6.44 -0.70 37.43
C SER A 93 7.86 -0.13 37.54
N LEU A 94 8.45 -0.15 38.74
CA LEU A 94 9.79 0.41 39.03
C LEU A 94 10.96 -0.33 38.38
N PHE A 95 10.72 -1.47 37.73
CA PHE A 95 11.67 -2.11 36.83
C PHE A 95 12.00 -1.23 35.61
N TYR A 96 10.99 -0.61 34.99
CA TYR A 96 11.11 0.04 33.69
C TYR A 96 11.83 1.41 33.67
N PRO A 97 11.76 2.28 34.70
CA PRO A 97 12.45 3.57 34.68
C PRO A 97 13.97 3.45 34.46
N LEU A 98 14.66 2.61 35.24
CA LEU A 98 16.10 2.40 35.04
C LEU A 98 16.40 1.61 33.78
N TYR A 99 15.50 0.71 33.35
CA TYR A 99 15.61 0.02 32.07
C TYR A 99 15.67 1.01 30.90
N ILE A 100 14.68 1.90 30.79
CA ILE A 100 14.56 2.91 29.72
C ILE A 100 15.77 3.85 29.74
N LEU A 101 16.17 4.31 30.94
CA LEU A 101 17.33 5.20 31.08
C LEU A 101 18.66 4.51 30.73
N ALA A 102 18.76 3.19 30.90
CA ALA A 102 19.96 2.42 30.61
C ALA A 102 20.13 2.11 29.11
N GLU A 103 19.06 2.06 28.32
CA GLU A 103 19.12 1.64 26.91
C GLU A 103 20.08 2.51 26.07
N PHE A 104 19.98 3.84 26.23
CA PHE A 104 20.80 4.77 25.46
C PHE A 104 22.29 4.72 25.86
N PRO A 105 22.66 4.82 27.16
CA PRO A 105 24.02 4.58 27.61
C PRO A 105 24.58 3.21 27.19
N ALA A 106 23.77 2.16 27.23
CA ALA A 106 24.19 0.82 26.86
C ALA A 106 24.70 0.75 25.41
N ALA A 107 23.98 1.36 24.47
CA ALA A 107 24.40 1.41 23.06
C ALA A 107 25.80 2.06 22.89
N LEU A 108 26.09 3.11 23.67
CA LEU A 108 27.38 3.79 23.66
C LEU A 108 28.49 2.95 24.29
N VAL A 109 28.18 2.29 25.42
CA VAL A 109 29.13 1.44 26.15
C VAL A 109 29.51 0.21 25.32
N VAL A 110 28.55 -0.42 24.63
CA VAL A 110 28.79 -1.54 23.71
C VAL A 110 29.75 -1.16 22.60
N LYS A 111 29.58 0.01 22.00
CA LYS A 111 30.47 0.51 20.93
C LYS A 111 31.91 0.70 21.43
N ARG A 112 32.10 1.06 22.70
CA ARG A 112 33.41 1.32 23.30
C ARG A 112 34.10 0.07 23.86
N LEU A 113 33.34 -0.81 24.52
CA LEU A 113 33.89 -1.96 25.26
C LEU A 113 33.68 -3.32 24.56
N GLY A 114 32.84 -3.36 23.53
CA GLY A 114 32.54 -4.55 22.74
C GLY A 114 31.52 -5.51 23.38
N PHE A 115 30.80 -6.24 22.54
CA PHE A 115 29.73 -7.17 22.95
C PHE A 115 30.20 -8.25 23.94
N ARG A 116 31.40 -8.80 23.71
CA ARG A 116 32.01 -9.86 24.52
C ARG A 116 32.19 -9.50 26.00
N ARG A 117 32.31 -8.21 26.33
CA ARG A 117 32.45 -7.75 27.72
C ARG A 117 31.14 -7.25 28.28
N VAL A 118 30.39 -6.46 27.50
CA VAL A 118 29.20 -5.77 27.98
C VAL A 118 28.04 -6.72 28.23
N ILE A 119 27.73 -7.61 27.28
CA ILE A 119 26.59 -8.53 27.43
C ILE A 119 26.79 -9.44 28.65
N PRO A 120 27.92 -10.16 28.83
CA PRO A 120 28.12 -11.01 30.00
C PRO A 120 28.14 -10.24 31.32
N ALA A 121 28.73 -9.03 31.36
CA ALA A 121 28.76 -8.22 32.58
C ALA A 121 27.34 -7.77 32.99
N ALA A 122 26.50 -7.38 32.02
CA ALA A 122 25.11 -7.11 32.26
C ALA A 122 24.38 -8.39 32.73
N THR A 123 24.61 -9.54 32.08
CA THR A 123 24.02 -10.84 32.45
C THR A 123 24.33 -11.23 33.88
N LEU A 124 25.58 -11.06 34.28
CA LEU A 124 25.99 -11.29 35.66
C LEU A 124 25.29 -10.34 36.62
N GLY A 125 25.22 -9.04 36.28
CA GLY A 125 24.58 -8.02 37.10
C GLY A 125 23.10 -8.29 37.33
N TRP A 126 22.34 -8.62 36.28
CA TRP A 126 20.91 -8.94 36.44
C TRP A 126 20.69 -10.32 37.09
N GLY A 127 21.56 -11.31 36.83
CA GLY A 127 21.52 -12.61 37.51
C GLY A 127 21.71 -12.49 39.03
N VAL A 128 22.64 -11.63 39.47
CA VAL A 128 22.84 -11.32 40.90
C VAL A 128 21.64 -10.58 41.48
N ALA A 129 21.05 -9.62 40.74
CA ALA A 129 19.84 -8.93 41.18
C ALA A 129 18.63 -9.87 41.29
N CYS A 130 18.49 -10.82 40.34
CA CYS A 130 17.49 -11.88 40.36
C CYS A 130 17.67 -12.79 41.56
N LEU A 131 18.88 -13.30 41.79
CA LEU A 131 19.23 -14.10 42.98
C LEU A 131 18.89 -13.36 44.28
N GLY A 132 19.17 -12.05 44.33
CA GLY A 132 18.85 -11.18 45.46
C GLY A 132 17.35 -11.13 45.80
N ASN A 133 16.45 -11.24 44.80
CA ASN A 133 15.00 -11.29 45.06
C ASN A 133 14.60 -12.49 45.94
N GLY A 134 15.34 -13.60 45.91
CA GLY A 134 15.07 -14.74 46.79
C GLY A 134 15.26 -14.44 48.28
N PHE A 135 16.00 -13.38 48.62
CA PHE A 135 16.38 -13.05 50.00
C PHE A 135 15.68 -11.81 50.56
N VAL A 136 14.77 -11.19 49.80
CA VAL A 136 14.08 -9.97 50.26
C VAL A 136 13.11 -10.28 51.41
N THR A 137 12.96 -9.33 52.33
CA THR A 137 12.08 -9.42 53.50
C THR A 137 11.05 -8.30 53.57
N GLY A 138 11.10 -7.33 52.65
CA GLY A 138 10.09 -6.26 52.59
C GLY A 138 10.11 -5.47 51.29
N PHE A 139 9.16 -4.54 51.17
CA PHE A 139 8.93 -3.76 49.95
C PHE A 139 10.15 -2.98 49.45
N GLY A 140 10.87 -2.29 50.33
CA GLY A 140 12.03 -1.47 49.92
C GLY A 140 13.15 -2.30 49.28
N GLN A 141 13.40 -3.50 49.80
CA GLN A 141 14.40 -4.42 49.24
C GLN A 141 13.93 -4.98 47.89
N LEU A 142 12.64 -5.35 47.78
CA LEU A 142 12.05 -5.78 46.52
C LEU A 142 12.18 -4.69 45.44
N VAL A 143 11.89 -3.43 45.77
CA VAL A 143 12.05 -2.30 44.86
C VAL A 143 13.51 -2.12 44.43
N ALA A 144 14.46 -2.20 45.37
CA ALA A 144 15.88 -2.10 45.05
C ALA A 144 16.32 -3.20 44.06
N CYS A 145 15.93 -4.45 44.32
CA CYS A 145 16.20 -5.56 43.42
C CYS A 145 15.56 -5.36 42.03
N ARG A 146 14.31 -4.86 41.96
CA ARG A 146 13.62 -4.59 40.68
C ARG A 146 14.27 -3.48 39.87
N MET A 147 14.69 -2.40 40.53
CA MET A 147 15.40 -1.30 39.87
C MET A 147 16.77 -1.75 39.34
N LEU A 148 17.54 -2.50 40.12
CA LEU A 148 18.83 -3.06 39.69
C LEU A 148 18.66 -4.04 38.53
N LEU A 149 17.66 -4.92 38.59
CA LEU A 149 17.32 -5.84 37.51
C LEU A 149 17.01 -5.04 36.22
N GLY A 150 16.20 -3.99 36.31
CA GLY A 150 15.89 -3.10 35.20
C GLY A 150 17.12 -2.40 34.61
N LEU A 151 18.00 -1.86 35.46
CA LEU A 151 19.25 -1.22 35.05
C LEU A 151 20.13 -2.16 34.22
N PHE A 152 20.36 -3.38 34.69
CA PHE A 152 21.24 -4.34 34.02
C PHE A 152 20.57 -4.97 32.78
N GLU A 153 19.28 -5.32 32.85
CA GLU A 153 18.55 -5.84 31.67
C GLU A 153 18.40 -4.79 30.56
N GLY A 154 18.36 -3.49 30.89
CA GLY A 154 18.29 -2.40 29.91
C GLY A 154 19.47 -2.37 28.94
N PHE A 155 20.59 -3.04 29.28
CA PHE A 155 21.73 -3.19 28.38
C PHE A 155 21.51 -4.26 27.30
N LEU A 156 20.61 -5.22 27.53
CA LEU A 156 20.51 -6.41 26.69
C LEU A 156 19.99 -6.06 25.30
N PHE A 157 18.79 -5.48 25.20
CA PHE A 157 18.12 -5.29 23.92
C PHE A 157 18.91 -4.42 22.93
N PRO A 158 19.47 -3.25 23.32
CA PRO A 158 20.35 -2.47 22.45
C PRO A 158 21.60 -3.25 22.01
N SER A 159 22.19 -4.05 22.92
CA SER A 159 23.36 -4.87 22.61
C SER A 159 23.05 -5.95 21.57
N LEU A 160 21.93 -6.67 21.71
CA LEU A 160 21.54 -7.72 20.76
C LEU A 160 21.22 -7.14 19.38
N THR A 161 20.53 -6.00 19.35
CA THR A 161 20.17 -5.32 18.09
C THR A 161 21.40 -4.81 17.35
N LEU A 162 22.35 -4.20 18.06
CA LEU A 162 23.63 -3.77 17.48
C LEU A 162 24.49 -4.96 17.05
N MET A 163 24.42 -6.08 17.76
CA MET A 163 25.12 -7.29 17.37
C MET A 163 24.55 -7.84 16.06
N LEU A 164 23.22 -7.95 15.93
CA LEU A 164 22.58 -8.36 14.67
C LEU A 164 22.99 -7.44 13.50
N ALA A 165 23.00 -6.13 13.72
CA ALA A 165 23.41 -5.16 12.70
C ALA A 165 24.90 -5.28 12.28
N ASN A 166 25.76 -5.80 13.15
CA ASN A 166 27.18 -6.00 12.86
C ASN A 166 27.49 -7.32 12.15
N TRP A 167 26.66 -8.35 12.34
CA TRP A 167 26.91 -9.69 11.80
C TRP A 167 26.09 -10.02 10.56
N TYR A 168 24.94 -9.35 10.35
CA TYR A 168 23.99 -9.66 9.29
C TYR A 168 23.77 -8.47 8.35
N LYS A 169 23.35 -8.75 7.10
CA LYS A 169 22.92 -7.72 6.15
C LYS A 169 21.52 -7.20 6.49
N ARG A 170 21.18 -6.03 5.96
CA ARG A 170 19.90 -5.33 6.20
C ARG A 170 18.67 -6.17 5.89
N ASP A 171 18.70 -6.90 4.79
CA ASP A 171 17.64 -7.79 4.32
C ASP A 171 17.54 -9.09 5.14
N GLU A 172 18.55 -9.42 5.95
CA GLU A 172 18.58 -10.63 6.77
C GLU A 172 18.12 -10.39 8.22
N ILE A 173 18.27 -9.15 8.74
CA ILE A 173 18.04 -8.80 10.14
C ILE A 173 16.58 -9.02 10.58
N GLY A 174 15.62 -8.70 9.72
CA GLY A 174 14.18 -8.76 10.06
C GLY A 174 13.75 -10.13 10.58
N LEU A 175 14.18 -11.21 9.92
CA LEU A 175 13.89 -12.57 10.34
C LEU A 175 14.50 -12.89 11.71
N ARG A 176 15.71 -12.41 12.01
CA ARG A 176 16.40 -12.72 13.28
C ARG A 176 15.82 -11.94 14.47
N ILE A 177 15.30 -10.74 14.22
CA ILE A 177 14.51 -10.01 15.23
C ILE A 177 13.25 -10.83 15.60
N SER A 178 12.61 -11.51 14.64
CA SER A 178 11.46 -12.36 14.94
C SER A 178 11.80 -13.49 15.92
N TYR A 179 13.01 -14.05 15.86
CA TYR A 179 13.48 -15.08 16.80
C TYR A 179 13.54 -14.57 18.24
N LEU A 180 13.94 -13.30 18.45
CA LEU A 180 13.96 -12.69 19.79
C LEU A 180 12.55 -12.60 20.39
N PHE A 181 11.55 -12.22 19.59
CA PHE A 181 10.16 -12.15 20.06
C PHE A 181 9.54 -13.53 20.27
N ILE A 182 9.89 -14.53 19.44
CA ILE A 182 9.52 -15.93 19.69
C ILE A 182 10.13 -16.43 21.00
N ALA A 183 11.40 -16.13 21.27
CA ALA A 183 12.09 -16.49 22.50
C ALA A 183 11.40 -15.87 23.74
N ALA A 184 10.98 -14.60 23.64
CA ALA A 184 10.23 -13.93 24.69
C ALA A 184 8.87 -14.58 24.98
N ALA A 185 8.15 -15.06 23.96
CA ALA A 185 6.89 -15.77 24.13
C ALA A 185 7.09 -17.16 24.76
N LEU A 186 8.08 -17.92 24.28
CA LEU A 186 8.43 -19.25 24.81
C LEU A 186 8.90 -19.17 26.26
N SER A 187 9.64 -18.12 26.62
CA SER A 187 10.09 -17.86 27.98
C SER A 187 8.94 -17.90 28.99
N SER A 188 7.82 -17.24 28.71
CA SER A 188 6.66 -17.25 29.62
C SER A 188 6.05 -18.67 29.81
N ALA A 189 6.11 -19.53 28.78
CA ALA A 189 5.65 -20.91 28.88
C ALA A 189 6.61 -21.77 29.76
N PHE A 190 7.92 -21.61 29.57
CA PHE A 190 8.92 -22.29 30.40
C PHE A 190 8.88 -21.80 31.86
N GLY A 191 8.63 -20.50 32.09
CA GLY A 191 8.50 -19.94 33.43
C GLY A 191 7.37 -20.59 34.23
N GLY A 192 6.21 -20.81 33.61
CA GLY A 192 5.11 -21.54 34.25
C GLY A 192 5.46 -23.00 34.58
N LEU A 193 6.25 -23.66 33.73
CA LEU A 193 6.73 -25.02 33.96
C LEU A 193 7.73 -25.10 35.12
N ILE A 194 8.71 -24.19 35.15
CA ILE A 194 9.72 -24.12 36.21
C ILE A 194 9.05 -23.75 37.53
N ALA A 195 8.16 -22.75 37.54
CA ALA A 195 7.41 -22.36 38.73
C ALA A 195 6.53 -23.48 39.26
N PHE A 196 5.90 -24.29 38.39
CA PHE A 196 5.17 -25.49 38.80
C PHE A 196 6.10 -26.55 39.43
N GLY A 197 7.27 -26.80 38.86
CA GLY A 197 8.25 -27.73 39.42
C GLY A 197 8.82 -27.29 40.77
N ILE A 198 9.03 -25.99 40.95
CA ILE A 198 9.59 -25.42 42.18
C ILE A 198 8.57 -25.40 43.33
N LEU A 199 7.27 -25.49 43.04
CA LEU A 199 6.24 -25.65 44.09
C LEU A 199 6.55 -26.84 45.02
N PHE A 200 7.14 -27.91 44.51
CA PHE A 200 7.49 -29.09 45.32
C PHE A 200 8.68 -28.88 46.27
N MET A 201 9.35 -27.73 46.19
CA MET A 201 10.43 -27.33 47.09
C MET A 201 9.94 -26.44 48.24
N ASP A 202 8.63 -26.18 48.34
CA ASP A 202 8.07 -25.38 49.44
C ASP A 202 8.41 -25.98 50.81
N GLY A 203 8.92 -25.14 51.72
CA GLY A 203 9.40 -25.55 53.04
C GLY A 203 10.81 -26.16 53.06
N THR A 204 11.45 -26.39 51.91
CA THR A 204 12.82 -26.90 51.84
C THR A 204 13.81 -25.87 52.39
N ALA A 205 14.67 -26.30 53.30
CA ALA A 205 15.59 -25.45 54.07
C ALA A 205 14.91 -24.27 54.80
N GLY A 206 13.63 -24.37 55.12
CA GLY A 206 12.87 -23.33 55.82
C GLY A 206 12.46 -22.14 54.95
N TYR A 207 12.62 -22.22 53.63
CA TYR A 207 12.20 -21.17 52.69
C TYR A 207 10.91 -21.55 51.94
N PRO A 208 9.99 -20.59 51.72
CA PRO A 208 8.84 -20.79 50.83
C PRO A 208 9.27 -20.94 49.36
N GLY A 209 8.47 -21.66 48.58
CA GLY A 209 8.78 -22.03 47.19
C GLY A 209 9.12 -20.86 46.27
N TRP A 210 8.49 -19.70 46.47
CA TRP A 210 8.75 -18.51 45.64
C TRP A 210 10.17 -17.97 45.77
N ARG A 211 10.85 -18.21 46.90
CA ARG A 211 12.26 -17.82 47.07
C ARG A 211 13.18 -18.71 46.25
N TRP A 212 12.90 -20.01 46.23
CA TRP A 212 13.66 -20.98 45.43
C TRP A 212 13.57 -20.70 43.93
N LEU A 213 12.43 -20.16 43.46
CA LEU A 213 12.27 -19.69 42.08
C LEU A 213 13.37 -18.70 41.69
N TYR A 214 13.53 -17.63 42.47
CA TYR A 214 14.56 -16.62 42.22
C TYR A 214 15.99 -17.13 42.48
N ILE A 215 16.18 -17.99 43.48
CA ILE A 215 17.51 -18.52 43.81
C ILE A 215 18.05 -19.39 42.67
N ILE A 216 17.23 -20.33 42.18
CA ILE A 216 17.62 -21.28 41.14
C ILE A 216 17.82 -20.56 39.81
N GLU A 217 16.87 -19.71 39.40
CA GLU A 217 16.98 -18.99 38.14
C GLU A 217 18.12 -17.96 38.16
N GLY A 218 18.28 -17.20 39.25
CA GLY A 218 19.40 -16.28 39.40
C GLY A 218 20.76 -16.97 39.36
N ALA A 219 20.91 -18.11 40.03
CA ALA A 219 22.14 -18.91 39.98
C ALA A 219 22.41 -19.46 38.56
N ALA A 220 21.38 -19.95 37.87
CA ALA A 220 21.51 -20.41 36.48
C ALA A 220 21.95 -19.27 35.55
N THR A 221 21.35 -18.08 35.70
CA THR A 221 21.71 -16.88 34.93
C THR A 221 23.17 -16.47 35.17
N ILE A 222 23.66 -16.56 36.40
CA ILE A 222 25.08 -16.30 36.73
C ILE A 222 26.00 -17.28 36.00
N VAL A 223 25.69 -18.58 36.00
CA VAL A 223 26.47 -19.60 35.27
C VAL A 223 26.46 -19.32 33.77
N ILE A 224 25.30 -18.99 33.22
CA ILE A 224 25.13 -18.68 31.79
C ILE A 224 25.92 -17.43 31.41
N SER A 225 25.99 -16.42 32.29
CA SER A 225 26.82 -15.23 32.06
C SER A 225 28.30 -15.57 31.84
N MET A 226 28.85 -16.53 32.59
CA MET A 226 30.23 -16.97 32.45
C MET A 226 30.45 -17.68 31.10
N PHE A 227 29.47 -18.49 30.67
CA PHE A 227 29.50 -19.13 29.36
C PHE A 227 29.39 -18.11 28.21
N CYS A 228 28.55 -17.08 28.34
CA CYS A 228 28.40 -16.03 27.34
C CYS A 228 29.71 -15.28 27.05
N TYR A 229 30.59 -15.11 28.05
CA TYR A 229 31.91 -14.51 27.85
C TYR A 229 32.81 -15.30 26.88
N LEU A 230 32.63 -16.62 26.85
CA LEU A 230 33.34 -17.52 25.94
C LEU A 230 32.62 -17.65 24.59
N ALA A 231 31.28 -17.69 24.61
CA ALA A 231 30.46 -17.94 23.45
C ALA A 231 30.29 -16.72 22.53
N ILE A 232 30.26 -15.49 23.07
CA ILE A 232 30.01 -14.29 22.24
C ILE A 232 31.25 -13.92 21.43
N PRO A 233 31.19 -13.98 20.08
CA PRO A 233 32.33 -13.63 19.23
C PRO A 233 32.57 -12.12 19.23
N SER A 234 33.85 -11.72 19.25
CA SER A 234 34.24 -10.30 19.32
C SER A 234 34.19 -9.56 17.99
N SER A 235 34.43 -10.24 16.88
CA SER A 235 34.46 -9.68 15.51
C SER A 235 34.42 -10.83 14.50
N TYR A 236 33.96 -10.58 13.27
CA TYR A 236 34.06 -11.55 12.18
C TYR A 236 35.52 -11.91 11.85
N THR A 237 36.48 -11.03 12.16
CA THR A 237 37.91 -11.27 11.95
C THR A 237 38.51 -12.27 12.93
N THR A 238 37.94 -12.40 14.12
CA THR A 238 38.45 -13.27 15.21
C THR A 238 37.44 -14.33 15.64
N ALA A 239 36.39 -14.55 14.85
CA ALA A 239 35.34 -15.52 15.17
C ALA A 239 35.92 -16.94 15.19
N TYR A 240 35.68 -17.67 16.29
CA TYR A 240 36.23 -19.02 16.48
C TYR A 240 35.63 -20.07 15.54
N PHE A 241 34.46 -19.80 14.94
CA PHE A 241 33.74 -20.72 14.06
C PHE A 241 33.86 -20.39 12.57
N LEU A 242 34.55 -19.29 12.20
CA LEU A 242 34.79 -18.89 10.81
C LEU A 242 36.22 -19.24 10.41
N ASN A 243 36.37 -19.97 9.29
CA ASN A 243 37.67 -20.22 8.67
C ASN A 243 38.10 -19.03 7.78
N GLU A 244 39.31 -19.06 7.21
CA GLU A 244 39.82 -17.96 6.38
C GLU A 244 38.94 -17.66 5.15
N ASP A 245 38.38 -18.70 4.51
CA ASP A 245 37.46 -18.53 3.38
C ASP A 245 36.17 -17.82 3.80
N ASP A 246 35.56 -18.21 4.92
CA ASP A 246 34.37 -17.56 5.46
C ASP A 246 34.67 -16.11 5.85
N ARG A 247 35.88 -15.83 6.40
CA ARG A 247 36.33 -14.49 6.77
C ARG A 247 36.53 -13.60 5.54
N ALA A 248 36.99 -14.16 4.42
CA ALA A 248 37.09 -13.45 3.15
C ALA A 248 35.70 -13.05 2.64
N VAL A 249 34.72 -13.96 2.71
CA VAL A 249 33.32 -13.66 2.38
C VAL A 249 32.76 -12.56 3.29
N MET A 250 33.00 -12.63 4.61
CA MET A 250 32.57 -11.59 5.54
C MET A 250 33.22 -10.22 5.28
N ARG A 251 34.50 -10.18 4.87
CA ARG A 251 35.17 -8.93 4.45
C ARG A 251 34.49 -8.32 3.23
N ARG A 252 34.28 -9.11 2.17
CA ARG A 252 33.56 -8.65 0.96
C ARG A 252 32.14 -8.18 1.30
N ARG A 253 31.44 -8.85 2.21
CA ARG A 253 30.13 -8.41 2.72
C ARG A 253 30.18 -7.07 3.47
N ALA A 254 31.18 -6.87 4.32
CA ALA A 254 31.37 -5.62 5.05
C ALA A 254 31.70 -4.47 4.09
N GLU A 255 32.58 -4.69 3.11
CA GLU A 255 32.95 -3.73 2.06
C GLU A 255 31.74 -3.32 1.20
N ILE A 256 30.93 -4.30 0.76
CA ILE A 256 29.68 -4.04 0.03
C ILE A 256 28.73 -3.18 0.88
N THR A 257 28.59 -3.51 2.16
CA THR A 257 27.73 -2.75 3.08
C THR A 257 28.26 -1.34 3.33
N GLU A 258 29.57 -1.14 3.40
CA GLU A 258 30.22 0.16 3.59
C GLU A 258 30.13 1.04 2.33
N ALA A 259 30.33 0.46 1.15
CA ALA A 259 30.20 1.14 -0.14
C ALA A 259 28.75 1.63 -0.38
N TYR A 260 27.75 0.80 -0.04
CA TYR A 260 26.33 1.16 -0.16
C TYR A 260 25.89 2.27 0.82
N ASN A 261 26.65 2.49 1.89
CA ASN A 261 26.38 3.52 2.91
C ASN A 261 27.07 4.86 2.65
N GLY A 262 27.77 5.01 1.52
CA GLY A 262 28.50 6.23 1.20
C GLY A 262 29.78 6.43 2.03
N GLY A 263 30.39 5.35 2.53
CA GLY A 263 31.61 5.37 3.35
C GLY A 263 31.39 5.06 4.83
N LYS A 264 32.41 5.32 5.67
CA LYS A 264 32.40 5.02 7.11
C LYS A 264 31.13 5.56 7.78
N GLY A 265 30.23 4.66 8.17
CA GLY A 265 28.87 4.96 8.62
C GLY A 265 28.75 6.05 9.68
N HIS A 266 28.35 7.24 9.25
CA HIS A 266 27.94 8.32 10.14
C HIS A 266 26.42 8.47 10.06
N TYR A 267 25.72 8.01 11.09
CA TYR A 267 24.37 8.49 11.39
C TYR A 267 24.44 10.00 11.54
N THR A 268 23.92 10.74 10.57
CA THR A 268 24.01 12.20 10.63
C THR A 268 22.95 12.71 11.61
N LEU A 269 23.27 13.76 12.37
CA LEU A 269 22.27 14.46 13.21
C LEU A 269 21.05 14.88 12.37
N LYS A 270 21.27 15.17 11.07
CA LYS A 270 20.21 15.45 10.10
C LYS A 270 19.22 14.29 9.97
N GLU A 271 19.68 13.06 9.76
CA GLU A 271 18.82 11.88 9.65
C GLU A 271 18.10 11.54 10.96
N PHE A 272 18.76 11.73 12.10
CA PHE A 272 18.11 11.61 13.40
C PHE A 272 16.97 12.65 13.56
N MET A 273 17.24 13.91 13.21
CA MET A 273 16.22 14.96 13.23
C MET A 273 15.10 14.71 12.22
N MET A 274 15.35 14.02 11.10
CA MET A 274 14.31 13.56 10.19
C MET A 274 13.38 12.53 10.84
N ALA A 275 13.89 11.66 11.70
CA ALA A 275 13.07 10.68 12.43
C ALA A 275 12.21 11.36 13.50
N VAL A 276 12.80 12.33 14.23
CA VAL A 276 12.10 13.12 15.26
C VAL A 276 10.99 14.00 14.65
N LYS A 277 11.19 14.53 13.45
CA LYS A 277 10.17 15.34 12.75
C LYS A 277 9.14 14.49 11.99
N ASP A 278 9.34 13.18 11.89
CA ASP A 278 8.43 12.31 11.15
C ASP A 278 7.24 11.89 12.03
N VAL A 279 6.04 12.28 11.59
CA VAL A 279 4.78 11.90 12.21
C VAL A 279 4.62 10.37 12.32
N LYS A 280 5.12 9.62 11.33
CA LYS A 280 5.04 8.14 11.33
C LYS A 280 5.78 7.55 12.53
N THR A 281 6.95 8.08 12.86
CA THR A 281 7.73 7.64 14.02
C THR A 281 6.91 7.72 15.30
N TRP A 282 6.21 8.84 15.51
CA TRP A 282 5.42 9.06 16.72
C TRP A 282 4.15 8.24 16.76
N VAL A 283 3.46 8.08 15.63
CA VAL A 283 2.30 7.17 15.53
C VAL A 283 2.71 5.74 15.89
N HIS A 284 3.79 5.23 15.29
CA HIS A 284 4.30 3.89 15.60
C HIS A 284 4.81 3.78 17.04
N ALA A 285 5.37 4.84 17.64
CA ALA A 285 5.76 4.86 19.04
C ALA A 285 4.55 4.75 19.98
N VAL A 286 3.46 5.46 19.70
CA VAL A 286 2.20 5.35 20.47
C VAL A 286 1.62 3.95 20.35
N VAL A 287 1.56 3.40 19.12
CA VAL A 287 1.14 2.01 18.90
C VAL A 287 2.03 1.04 19.67
N GLN A 288 3.35 1.30 19.74
CA GLN A 288 4.28 0.47 20.49
C GLN A 288 4.03 0.52 22.01
N VAL A 289 3.72 1.69 22.59
CA VAL A 289 3.37 1.80 24.02
C VAL A 289 2.11 0.99 24.31
N MET A 290 1.08 1.13 23.48
CA MET A 290 -0.18 0.41 23.65
C MET A 290 0.00 -1.11 23.51
N SER A 291 0.74 -1.56 22.49
CA SER A 291 1.01 -2.98 22.26
C SER A 291 1.84 -3.61 23.37
N LEU A 292 2.88 -2.91 23.83
CA LEU A 292 3.72 -3.40 24.94
C LEU A 292 3.00 -3.36 26.29
N THR A 293 2.08 -2.40 26.50
CA THR A 293 1.24 -2.42 27.72
C THR A 293 0.41 -3.70 27.79
N VAL A 294 -0.18 -4.11 26.66
CA VAL A 294 -0.95 -5.35 26.55
C VAL A 294 -0.05 -6.57 26.73
N LEU A 295 1.10 -6.61 26.06
CA LEU A 295 2.05 -7.73 26.13
C LEU A 295 2.59 -7.94 27.55
N TYR A 296 3.13 -6.88 28.17
CA TYR A 296 3.70 -6.97 29.52
C TYR A 296 2.62 -7.21 30.58
N GLY A 297 1.45 -6.57 30.44
CA GLY A 297 0.31 -6.79 31.32
C GLY A 297 -0.17 -8.23 31.27
N PHE A 298 -0.31 -8.79 30.08
CA PHE A 298 -0.75 -10.17 29.92
C PHE A 298 0.32 -11.17 30.43
N SER A 299 1.59 -10.97 30.07
CA SER A 299 2.69 -11.88 30.45
C SER A 299 2.87 -11.96 31.98
N VAL A 300 2.89 -10.83 32.69
CA VAL A 300 3.14 -10.82 34.14
C VAL A 300 1.88 -11.20 34.94
N PHE A 301 0.70 -10.75 34.52
CA PHE A 301 -0.51 -10.90 35.34
C PHE A 301 -1.37 -12.11 34.99
N LEU A 302 -1.13 -12.84 33.89
CA LEU A 302 -1.91 -14.04 33.56
C LEU A 302 -1.98 -15.05 34.73
N PRO A 303 -0.88 -15.44 35.41
CA PRO A 303 -0.96 -16.35 36.55
C PRO A 303 -1.79 -15.78 37.72
N ILE A 304 -1.67 -14.47 37.96
CA ILE A 304 -2.43 -13.75 38.99
C ILE A 304 -3.93 -13.72 38.65
N ILE A 305 -4.28 -13.49 37.37
CA ILE A 305 -5.65 -13.51 36.87
C ILE A 305 -6.24 -14.92 36.99
N LEU A 306 -5.48 -15.97 36.64
CA LEU A 306 -5.90 -17.36 36.82
C LEU A 306 -6.17 -17.68 38.30
N ARG A 307 -5.25 -17.28 39.20
CA ARG A 307 -5.35 -17.55 40.64
C ARG A 307 -6.50 -16.79 41.31
N PHE A 308 -6.52 -15.47 41.18
CA PHE A 308 -7.41 -14.59 41.95
C PHE A 308 -8.63 -14.10 41.16
N GLY A 309 -8.59 -14.16 39.82
CA GLY A 309 -9.73 -13.80 38.97
C GLY A 309 -10.63 -14.99 38.66
N PHE A 310 -10.04 -16.15 38.36
CA PHE A 310 -10.78 -17.36 37.99
C PHE A 310 -10.89 -18.38 39.13
N ASN A 311 -10.33 -18.07 40.30
CA ASN A 311 -10.33 -18.90 41.51
C ASN A 311 -9.67 -20.29 41.34
N PHE A 312 -8.68 -20.40 40.46
CA PHE A 312 -7.88 -21.61 40.35
C PHE A 312 -6.93 -21.78 41.54
N SER A 313 -6.53 -23.03 41.85
CA SER A 313 -5.50 -23.34 42.84
C SER A 313 -4.14 -22.73 42.47
N VAL A 314 -3.19 -22.71 43.41
CA VAL A 314 -1.82 -22.28 43.11
C VAL A 314 -1.25 -23.18 42.01
N GLU A 315 -1.37 -24.50 42.13
CA GLU A 315 -0.88 -25.42 41.09
C GLU A 315 -1.54 -25.17 39.74
N GLN A 316 -2.88 -25.07 39.72
CA GLN A 316 -3.66 -24.80 38.52
C GLN A 316 -3.22 -23.52 37.81
N SER A 317 -3.02 -22.42 38.56
CA SER A 317 -2.61 -21.14 37.96
C SER A 317 -1.25 -21.20 37.26
N GLN A 318 -0.34 -22.07 37.72
CA GLN A 318 0.98 -22.27 37.13
C GLN A 318 0.87 -23.05 35.82
N TYR A 319 0.33 -24.27 35.86
CA TYR A 319 0.31 -25.12 34.67
C TYR A 319 -0.72 -24.69 33.61
N LEU A 320 -1.83 -24.02 33.98
CA LEU A 320 -2.80 -23.50 33.01
C LEU A 320 -2.29 -22.26 32.26
N SER A 321 -1.24 -21.60 32.73
CA SER A 321 -0.60 -20.51 31.97
C SER A 321 0.20 -21.03 30.78
N ILE A 322 0.73 -22.26 30.86
CA ILE A 322 1.65 -22.84 29.87
C ILE A 322 1.01 -22.97 28.49
N PRO A 323 -0.20 -23.58 28.32
CA PRO A 323 -0.81 -23.73 27.00
C PRO A 323 -1.14 -22.39 26.34
N VAL A 324 -1.50 -21.38 27.13
CA VAL A 324 -1.84 -20.04 26.64
C VAL A 324 -0.61 -19.36 26.04
N PHE A 325 0.53 -19.39 26.74
CA PHE A 325 1.78 -18.82 26.26
C PHE A 325 2.35 -19.60 25.07
N PHE A 326 2.24 -20.93 25.11
CA PHE A 326 2.67 -21.78 23.99
C PHE A 326 1.84 -21.51 22.72
N TRP A 327 0.52 -21.33 22.86
CA TRP A 327 -0.35 -20.92 21.77
C TRP A 327 0.05 -19.55 21.19
N GLY A 328 0.26 -18.54 22.04
CA GLY A 328 0.74 -17.22 21.59
C GLY A 328 2.04 -17.31 20.80
N SER A 329 2.97 -18.18 21.21
CA SER A 329 4.23 -18.44 20.52
C SER A 329 4.02 -19.04 19.12
N ILE A 330 3.11 -20.01 18.97
CA ILE A 330 2.76 -20.61 17.68
C ILE A 330 2.13 -19.58 16.74
N VAL A 331 1.13 -18.84 17.22
CA VAL A 331 0.44 -17.82 16.42
C VAL A 331 1.42 -16.76 15.94
N TYR A 332 2.33 -16.31 16.83
CA TYR A 332 3.36 -15.36 16.47
C TYR A 332 4.34 -15.91 15.42
N GLY A 333 4.81 -17.15 15.60
CA GLY A 333 5.71 -17.80 14.63
C GLY A 333 5.08 -17.97 13.25
N ILE A 334 3.84 -18.46 13.18
CA ILE A 334 3.10 -18.60 11.92
C ILE A 334 2.84 -17.23 11.29
N GLY A 335 2.34 -16.27 12.07
CA GLY A 335 2.01 -14.95 11.57
C GLY A 335 3.25 -14.19 11.09
N GLY A 336 4.39 -14.31 11.77
CA GLY A 336 5.68 -13.78 11.33
C GLY A 336 6.15 -14.40 10.00
N TYR A 337 6.07 -15.73 9.88
CA TYR A 337 6.41 -16.44 8.63
C TYR A 337 5.51 -16.02 7.45
N LEU A 338 4.19 -15.99 7.64
CA LEU A 338 3.24 -15.58 6.60
C LEU A 338 3.43 -14.10 6.22
N SER A 339 3.62 -13.25 7.22
CA SER A 339 3.90 -11.82 7.07
C SER A 339 5.11 -11.56 6.17
N ASP A 340 6.22 -12.28 6.40
CA ASP A 340 7.43 -12.18 5.59
C ASP A 340 7.25 -12.79 4.19
N ARG A 341 6.60 -13.96 4.08
CA ARG A 341 6.37 -14.65 2.79
C ARG A 341 5.55 -13.82 1.81
N TYR A 342 4.52 -13.12 2.30
CA TYR A 342 3.65 -12.30 1.45
C TYR A 342 4.09 -10.84 1.37
N ALA A 343 5.17 -10.45 2.07
CA ALA A 343 5.60 -9.05 2.23
C ALA A 343 4.46 -8.12 2.69
N ARG A 344 3.54 -8.63 3.52
CA ARG A 344 2.33 -7.93 3.99
C ARG A 344 2.25 -7.96 5.52
N ARG A 345 3.22 -7.31 6.16
CA ARG A 345 3.40 -7.35 7.63
C ARG A 345 2.25 -6.74 8.42
N PHE A 346 1.58 -5.78 7.80
CA PHE A 346 0.36 -5.14 8.28
C PHE A 346 -0.82 -6.10 8.48
N LEU A 347 -1.06 -7.03 7.56
CA LEU A 347 -2.25 -7.90 7.59
C LEU A 347 -2.29 -8.77 8.84
N ALA A 348 -1.13 -9.27 9.29
CA ALA A 348 -1.06 -10.07 10.51
C ALA A 348 -1.51 -9.26 11.75
N CYS A 349 -1.15 -7.97 11.83
CA CYS A 349 -1.57 -7.09 12.93
C CYS A 349 -3.07 -6.79 12.88
N VAL A 350 -3.59 -6.46 11.69
CA VAL A 350 -5.02 -6.13 11.48
C VAL A 350 -5.93 -7.33 11.72
N LEU A 351 -5.52 -8.53 11.33
CA LEU A 351 -6.32 -9.73 11.52
C LEU A 351 -6.32 -10.19 12.98
N CYS A 352 -5.19 -10.05 13.69
CA CYS A 352 -5.08 -10.49 15.09
C CYS A 352 -5.69 -9.50 16.09
N ALA A 353 -5.73 -8.19 15.81
CA ALA A 353 -6.26 -7.19 16.74
C ALA A 353 -7.75 -7.43 17.12
N PRO A 354 -8.70 -7.64 16.18
CA PRO A 354 -10.09 -7.97 16.52
C PRO A 354 -10.23 -9.22 17.38
N VAL A 355 -9.40 -10.24 17.14
CA VAL A 355 -9.39 -11.48 17.94
C VAL A 355 -9.05 -11.16 19.41
N GLY A 356 -8.05 -10.30 19.63
CA GLY A 356 -7.69 -9.80 20.95
C GLY A 356 -8.78 -8.96 21.61
N MET A 357 -9.44 -8.09 20.83
CA MET A 357 -10.57 -7.27 21.30
C MET A 357 -11.73 -8.14 21.80
N VAL A 358 -12.06 -9.19 21.06
CA VAL A 358 -13.07 -10.18 21.47
C VAL A 358 -12.64 -10.86 22.78
N GLY A 359 -11.38 -11.26 22.90
CA GLY A 359 -10.85 -11.85 24.14
C GLY A 359 -11.03 -10.94 25.36
N TYR A 360 -10.61 -9.67 25.28
CA TYR A 360 -10.79 -8.73 26.39
C TYR A 360 -12.27 -8.38 26.65
N ALA A 361 -13.11 -8.29 25.61
CA ALA A 361 -14.54 -8.08 25.77
C ALA A 361 -15.23 -9.23 26.52
N ILE A 362 -14.81 -10.48 26.26
CA ILE A 362 -15.28 -11.66 27.00
C ILE A 362 -14.88 -11.56 28.48
N LEU A 363 -13.64 -11.18 28.79
CA LEU A 363 -13.19 -11.03 30.19
C LEU A 363 -13.94 -9.93 30.94
N LEU A 364 -14.31 -8.84 30.26
CA LEU A 364 -15.18 -7.79 30.82
C LEU A 364 -16.61 -8.26 31.11
N GLY A 365 -17.03 -9.38 30.55
CA GLY A 365 -18.31 -10.01 30.86
C GLY A 365 -18.44 -10.46 32.33
N GLY A 366 -17.33 -10.52 33.07
CA GLY A 366 -17.34 -10.76 34.52
C GLY A 366 -18.07 -12.06 34.87
N ASP A 367 -18.93 -12.04 35.88
CA ASP A 367 -19.63 -13.24 36.37
C ASP A 367 -20.71 -13.77 35.42
N ARG A 368 -21.03 -13.04 34.34
CA ARG A 368 -21.97 -13.51 33.30
C ARG A 368 -21.38 -14.57 32.38
N VAL A 369 -20.06 -14.79 32.47
CA VAL A 369 -19.31 -15.69 31.59
C VAL A 369 -18.71 -16.82 32.42
N SER A 370 -18.84 -18.05 31.94
CA SER A 370 -18.29 -19.23 32.63
C SER A 370 -16.76 -19.21 32.65
N VAL A 371 -16.16 -19.83 33.67
CA VAL A 371 -14.69 -19.88 33.84
C VAL A 371 -13.99 -20.49 32.62
N GLY A 372 -14.59 -21.51 31.99
CA GLY A 372 -14.05 -22.12 30.77
C GLY A 372 -13.98 -21.14 29.58
N VAL A 373 -14.99 -20.28 29.43
CA VAL A 373 -15.01 -19.26 28.37
C VAL A 373 -14.04 -18.12 28.69
N LYS A 374 -13.88 -17.74 29.97
CA LYS A 374 -12.84 -16.79 30.40
C LYS A 374 -11.42 -17.33 30.12
N TYR A 375 -11.19 -18.62 30.37
CA TYR A 375 -9.91 -19.26 30.04
C TYR A 375 -9.66 -19.32 28.53
N PHE A 376 -10.68 -19.63 27.72
CA PHE A 376 -10.59 -19.54 26.26
C PHE A 376 -10.25 -18.13 25.78
N ALA A 377 -10.81 -17.10 26.41
CA ALA A 377 -10.50 -15.70 26.08
C ALA A 377 -9.00 -15.37 26.24
N CYS A 378 -8.29 -16.03 27.17
CA CYS A 378 -6.84 -15.88 27.31
C CYS A 378 -6.08 -16.35 26.05
N PHE A 379 -6.54 -17.39 25.34
CA PHE A 379 -5.95 -17.80 24.06
C PHE A 379 -6.16 -16.76 22.96
N LEU A 380 -7.34 -16.13 22.93
CA LEU A 380 -7.65 -15.05 21.98
C LEU A 380 -6.76 -13.83 22.21
N ILE A 381 -6.56 -13.44 23.47
CA ILE A 381 -5.66 -12.35 23.86
C ILE A 381 -4.20 -12.70 23.50
N ALA A 382 -3.77 -13.92 23.80
CA ALA A 382 -2.42 -14.38 23.45
C ALA A 382 -2.16 -14.32 21.93
N SER A 383 -3.19 -14.53 21.11
CA SER A 383 -3.09 -14.47 19.65
C SER A 383 -2.75 -13.05 19.13
N CYS A 384 -3.11 -11.99 19.86
CA CYS A 384 -2.83 -10.61 19.45
C CYS A 384 -1.62 -9.98 20.15
N ALA A 385 -1.35 -10.34 21.42
CA ALA A 385 -0.43 -9.61 22.28
C ALA A 385 1.00 -9.52 21.71
N TRP A 386 1.55 -10.65 21.24
CA TRP A 386 2.89 -10.69 20.64
C TRP A 386 2.91 -10.15 19.21
N MET A 387 1.84 -10.38 18.44
CA MET A 387 1.75 -9.92 17.05
C MET A 387 1.78 -8.40 16.95
N LEU A 388 1.04 -7.70 17.80
CA LEU A 388 1.01 -6.23 17.80
C LEU A 388 2.36 -5.61 18.22
N GLY A 389 3.08 -6.25 19.16
CA GLY A 389 4.38 -5.77 19.61
C GLY A 389 5.47 -5.92 18.55
N GLY A 390 5.69 -7.15 18.06
CA GLY A 390 6.74 -7.43 17.07
C GLY A 390 6.40 -6.96 15.66
N GLY A 391 5.13 -7.09 15.26
CA GLY A 391 4.64 -6.72 13.93
C GLY A 391 4.72 -5.22 13.65
N ASN A 392 4.41 -4.38 14.65
CA ASN A 392 4.50 -2.91 14.51
C ASN A 392 5.93 -2.43 14.20
N LEU A 393 6.94 -3.00 14.88
CA LEU A 393 8.35 -2.66 14.65
C LEU A 393 8.85 -3.15 13.29
N ALA A 394 8.49 -4.38 12.92
CA ALA A 394 8.81 -4.92 11.60
C ALA A 394 8.19 -4.04 10.49
N TRP A 395 6.98 -3.53 10.73
CA TRP A 395 6.27 -2.66 9.80
C TRP A 395 6.88 -1.25 9.69
N LEU A 396 7.24 -0.63 10.83
CA LEU A 396 7.96 0.65 10.86
C LEU A 396 9.30 0.56 10.13
N SER A 397 10.02 -0.54 10.34
CA SER A 397 11.32 -0.79 9.70
C SER A 397 11.22 -0.76 8.18
N THR A 398 10.19 -1.37 7.60
CA THR A 398 10.09 -1.46 6.14
C THR A 398 9.51 -0.23 5.45
N ASN A 399 8.87 0.65 6.22
CA ASN A 399 8.24 1.86 5.71
C ASN A 399 9.01 3.15 6.01
N THR A 400 10.23 3.04 6.57
CA THR A 400 11.09 4.18 6.87
C THR A 400 12.38 4.14 6.06
N ALA A 401 12.64 5.23 5.34
CA ALA A 401 13.90 5.51 4.65
C ALA A 401 14.22 7.02 4.79
N PRO A 402 15.49 7.47 4.72
CA PRO A 402 16.75 6.72 4.56
C PRO A 402 17.13 5.87 5.78
N ASP A 403 18.20 5.07 5.67
CA ASP A 403 18.58 4.09 6.69
C ASP A 403 18.89 4.69 8.08
N GLY A 404 19.54 5.86 8.13
CA GLY A 404 19.80 6.56 9.39
C GLY A 404 18.52 6.99 10.11
N LYS A 405 17.52 7.45 9.33
CA LYS A 405 16.19 7.78 9.83
C LYS A 405 15.47 6.52 10.34
N ARG A 406 15.52 5.42 9.59
CA ARG A 406 14.91 4.14 9.99
C ARG A 406 15.42 3.65 11.33
N ALA A 407 16.74 3.60 11.51
CA ALA A 407 17.35 3.17 12.76
C ALA A 407 16.92 4.06 13.94
N ALA A 408 16.91 5.38 13.74
CA ALA A 408 16.44 6.34 14.74
C ALA A 408 14.95 6.14 15.06
N SER A 409 14.08 5.98 14.05
CA SER A 409 12.64 5.76 14.25
C SER A 409 12.35 4.47 15.03
N ILE A 410 13.03 3.37 14.71
CA ILE A 410 12.91 2.09 15.44
C ILE A 410 13.37 2.27 16.89
N GLY A 411 14.52 2.91 17.10
CA GLY A 411 15.05 3.17 18.45
C GLY A 411 14.11 4.02 19.31
N ILE A 412 13.56 5.10 18.74
CA ILE A 412 12.56 5.96 19.40
C ILE A 412 11.31 5.15 19.78
N ALA A 413 10.75 4.39 18.83
CA ALA A 413 9.54 3.62 19.06
C ALA A 413 9.73 2.55 20.16
N LEU A 414 10.89 1.89 20.19
CA LEU A 414 11.24 0.91 21.22
C LEU A 414 11.38 1.54 22.61
N SER A 415 12.22 2.57 22.73
CA SER A 415 12.50 3.18 24.04
C SER A 415 11.27 3.83 24.65
N ILE A 416 10.46 4.51 23.84
CA ILE A 416 9.16 5.03 24.28
C ILE A 416 8.21 3.87 24.59
N GLY A 417 8.19 2.82 23.76
CA GLY A 417 7.34 1.65 23.93
C GLY A 417 7.44 1.01 25.32
N ASN A 418 8.64 0.97 25.90
CA ASN A 418 8.88 0.45 27.25
C ASN A 418 8.13 1.20 28.36
N ILE A 419 7.65 2.43 28.13
CA ILE A 419 6.72 3.13 29.03
C ILE A 419 5.46 2.29 29.26
N GLY A 420 5.05 1.49 28.27
CA GLY A 420 3.94 0.55 28.42
C GLY A 420 4.14 -0.46 29.55
N GLY A 421 5.38 -0.77 29.92
CA GLY A 421 5.70 -1.59 31.08
C GLY A 421 5.34 -0.93 32.41
N ILE A 422 5.61 0.38 32.55
CA ILE A 422 5.22 1.17 33.72
C ILE A 422 3.70 1.15 33.87
N VAL A 423 2.99 1.39 32.76
CA VAL A 423 1.52 1.39 32.75
C VAL A 423 0.97 0.00 33.06
N SER A 424 1.53 -1.05 32.43
CA SER A 424 1.07 -2.43 32.64
C SER A 424 1.15 -2.87 34.09
N GLY A 425 2.15 -2.36 34.83
CA GLY A 425 2.32 -2.67 36.24
C GLY A 425 1.19 -2.14 37.11
N GLN A 426 0.47 -1.10 36.68
CA GLN A 426 -0.55 -0.40 37.48
C GLN A 426 -1.99 -0.82 37.15
N ILE A 427 -2.25 -1.47 36.01
CA ILE A 427 -3.61 -1.72 35.52
C ILE A 427 -4.28 -2.98 36.11
N TYR A 428 -3.51 -3.88 36.74
CA TYR A 428 -4.00 -5.11 37.37
C TYR A 428 -3.70 -5.16 38.88
N PRO A 429 -4.24 -4.25 39.70
CA PRO A 429 -4.05 -4.32 41.15
C PRO A 429 -4.87 -5.47 41.75
N GLN A 430 -4.32 -6.15 42.75
CA GLN A 430 -5.02 -7.26 43.43
C GLN A 430 -6.31 -6.82 44.11
N THR A 431 -6.43 -5.55 44.50
CA THR A 431 -7.65 -4.97 45.07
C THR A 431 -8.85 -4.99 44.11
N HIS A 432 -8.63 -5.19 42.81
CA HIS A 432 -9.68 -5.29 41.81
C HIS A 432 -10.06 -6.75 41.47
N ALA A 433 -9.49 -7.73 42.16
CA ALA A 433 -9.93 -9.12 42.03
C ALA A 433 -11.39 -9.29 42.52
N PRO A 434 -12.19 -10.19 41.92
CA PRO A 434 -11.85 -11.06 40.79
C PRO A 434 -12.04 -10.40 39.41
N GLY A 435 -12.66 -9.22 39.34
CA GLY A 435 -13.16 -8.64 38.09
C GLY A 435 -12.10 -8.01 37.19
N TYR A 436 -11.01 -7.46 37.75
CA TYR A 436 -9.90 -6.81 37.03
C TYR A 436 -10.34 -5.85 35.89
N THR A 437 -11.49 -5.17 36.07
CA THR A 437 -12.16 -4.40 35.02
C THR A 437 -11.26 -3.31 34.43
N LEU A 438 -10.49 -2.63 35.28
CA LEU A 438 -9.52 -1.61 34.83
C LEU A 438 -8.53 -2.19 33.82
N GLY A 439 -7.89 -3.32 34.14
CA GLY A 439 -6.88 -3.93 33.29
C GLY A 439 -7.46 -4.45 31.98
N HIS A 440 -8.62 -5.11 32.04
CA HIS A 440 -9.29 -5.61 30.83
C HIS A 440 -9.81 -4.48 29.95
N ALA A 441 -10.42 -3.43 30.52
CA ALA A 441 -10.94 -2.29 29.77
C ALA A 441 -9.81 -1.45 29.15
N TYR A 442 -8.75 -1.18 29.91
CA TYR A 442 -7.58 -0.47 29.40
C TYR A 442 -6.95 -1.24 28.24
N SER A 443 -6.76 -2.55 28.39
CA SER A 443 -6.16 -3.39 27.36
C SER A 443 -7.03 -3.48 26.11
N LEU A 444 -8.37 -3.57 26.26
CA LEU A 444 -9.31 -3.49 25.13
C LEU A 444 -9.19 -2.15 24.39
N GLY A 445 -9.16 -1.04 25.13
CA GLY A 445 -8.96 0.29 24.57
C GLY A 445 -7.63 0.42 23.83
N ALA A 446 -6.55 -0.10 24.41
CA ALA A 446 -5.21 -0.11 23.82
C ALA A 446 -5.18 -0.90 22.49
N VAL A 447 -5.75 -2.11 22.46
CA VAL A 447 -5.83 -2.91 21.22
C VAL A 447 -6.70 -2.20 20.17
N SER A 448 -7.81 -1.57 20.58
CA SER A 448 -8.69 -0.82 19.68
C SER A 448 -8.00 0.40 19.09
N LEU A 449 -7.22 1.13 19.89
CA LEU A 449 -6.44 2.28 19.44
C LEU A 449 -5.33 1.86 18.49
N CYS A 450 -4.63 0.74 18.76
CA CYS A 450 -3.69 0.15 17.82
C CYS A 450 -4.37 -0.14 16.48
N PHE A 451 -5.51 -0.84 16.49
CA PHE A 451 -6.26 -1.17 15.28
C PHE A 451 -6.66 0.07 14.47
N TYR A 452 -7.10 1.13 15.15
CA TYR A 452 -7.47 2.38 14.50
C TYR A 452 -6.26 3.13 13.92
N ALA A 453 -5.17 3.29 14.68
CA ALA A 453 -3.96 3.98 14.24
C ALA A 453 -3.30 3.29 13.04
N ILE A 454 -3.41 1.96 12.97
CA ILE A 454 -2.96 1.14 11.85
C ILE A 454 -3.68 1.52 10.53
N LEU A 455 -4.90 2.10 10.57
CA LEU A 455 -5.70 2.41 9.38
C LEU A 455 -5.64 3.89 8.91
N GLN A 456 -4.84 4.74 9.56
CA GLN A 456 -4.81 6.20 9.33
C GLN A 456 -3.87 6.65 8.20
N PRO A 457 -3.96 7.93 7.74
CA PRO A 457 -2.98 8.55 6.85
C PRO A 457 -1.53 8.33 7.30
N GLY A 458 -0.66 7.93 6.38
CA GLY A 458 0.73 7.53 6.68
C GLY A 458 0.93 6.02 6.92
N SER A 459 -0.15 5.24 7.11
CA SER A 459 -0.09 3.77 7.06
C SER A 459 0.15 3.27 5.64
N GLU A 460 0.78 2.10 5.48
CA GLU A 460 1.05 1.49 4.16
C GLU A 460 -0.23 1.23 3.36
N GLU A 461 -1.31 0.75 3.98
CA GLU A 461 -2.58 0.53 3.28
C GLU A 461 -3.13 1.87 2.78
N TYR A 462 -3.09 2.92 3.62
CA TYR A 462 -3.46 4.25 3.17
C TYR A 462 -2.58 4.75 2.02
N GLU A 463 -1.25 4.69 2.15
CA GLU A 463 -0.33 5.20 1.13
C GLU A 463 -0.39 4.38 -0.17
N LYS A 464 -0.61 3.07 -0.09
CA LYS A 464 -0.83 2.23 -1.27
C LYS A 464 -2.12 2.59 -1.99
N ASN A 465 -3.21 2.81 -1.26
CA ASN A 465 -4.47 3.24 -1.87
C ASN A 465 -4.36 4.65 -2.43
N ASN A 466 -3.74 5.55 -1.68
CA ASN A 466 -3.55 6.93 -2.07
C ASN A 466 -2.49 7.09 -3.18
N GLY A 467 -1.58 6.14 -3.35
CA GLY A 467 -0.56 6.12 -4.41
C GLY A 467 -0.99 5.38 -5.68
N SER A 468 -2.23 4.89 -5.74
CA SER A 468 -2.72 4.06 -6.86
C SER A 468 -3.54 4.84 -7.91
N TYR A 469 -3.45 6.17 -7.93
CA TYR A 469 -4.10 6.97 -8.97
C TYR A 469 -3.23 7.04 -10.24
N PHE A 470 -3.89 7.30 -11.37
CA PHE A 470 -3.23 7.50 -12.65
C PHE A 470 -2.28 8.69 -12.64
N SER A 471 -2.65 9.78 -11.98
CA SER A 471 -1.88 11.02 -11.92
C SER A 471 -1.19 11.20 -10.57
N ALA A 472 0.07 11.65 -10.62
CA ALA A 472 0.82 12.07 -9.44
C ALA A 472 0.08 13.17 -8.65
N PHE A 473 -0.65 14.07 -9.33
CA PHE A 473 -1.40 15.14 -8.68
C PHE A 473 -2.47 14.61 -7.72
N GLU A 474 -3.14 13.51 -8.08
CA GLU A 474 -4.11 12.87 -7.18
C GLU A 474 -3.45 12.09 -6.06
N ASN A 475 -2.25 11.54 -6.31
CA ASN A 475 -1.46 10.86 -5.28
C ASN A 475 -0.94 11.83 -4.20
N GLU A 476 -0.80 13.11 -4.54
CA GLU A 476 -0.37 14.18 -3.64
C GLU A 476 -1.51 14.67 -2.74
N VAL A 477 -2.76 14.53 -3.18
CA VAL A 477 -3.94 14.82 -2.35
C VAL A 477 -4.05 13.77 -1.24
N LYS A 478 -4.26 14.22 0.00
CA LYS A 478 -4.33 13.36 1.18
C LYS A 478 -5.70 13.45 1.85
N PRO A 479 -6.62 12.48 1.63
CA PRO A 479 -7.89 12.42 2.34
C PRO A 479 -7.67 12.04 3.81
N SER A 480 -8.58 12.47 4.68
CA SER A 480 -8.59 12.02 6.08
C SER A 480 -8.97 10.55 6.17
N PHE A 481 -9.88 10.08 5.30
CA PHE A 481 -10.33 8.69 5.24
C PHE A 481 -10.54 8.20 3.81
N ILE A 482 -10.21 6.94 3.56
CA ILE A 482 -10.56 6.22 2.31
C ILE A 482 -11.57 5.13 2.66
N ALA A 483 -12.84 5.37 2.38
CA ALA A 483 -13.91 4.40 2.59
C ALA A 483 -13.99 3.44 1.40
N LYS A 484 -14.07 2.13 1.65
CA LYS A 484 -14.05 1.08 0.61
C LYS A 484 -15.32 0.22 0.66
N PRO A 485 -16.47 0.75 0.24
CA PRO A 485 -17.71 -0.02 0.27
C PRO A 485 -17.63 -1.24 -0.65
N THR A 486 -18.15 -2.37 -0.16
CA THR A 486 -18.29 -3.63 -0.90
C THR A 486 -19.75 -3.99 -1.18
N SER A 487 -20.71 -3.17 -0.72
CA SER A 487 -22.13 -3.33 -1.02
C SER A 487 -22.82 -1.97 -1.20
N VAL A 488 -24.01 -1.97 -1.83
CA VAL A 488 -24.81 -0.77 -2.05
C VAL A 488 -25.26 -0.16 -0.73
N GLU A 489 -25.59 -0.97 0.26
CA GLU A 489 -26.02 -0.54 1.59
C GLU A 489 -24.93 0.26 2.32
N GLN A 490 -23.67 -0.14 2.14
CA GLN A 490 -22.53 0.61 2.69
C GLN A 490 -22.38 1.97 2.00
N VAL A 491 -22.60 2.05 0.68
CA VAL A 491 -22.63 3.32 -0.03
C VAL A 491 -23.76 4.22 0.49
N GLN A 492 -24.97 3.68 0.66
CA GLN A 492 -26.09 4.42 1.25
C GLN A 492 -25.76 4.93 2.65
N GLY A 493 -25.16 4.08 3.49
CA GLY A 493 -24.73 4.45 4.84
C GLY A 493 -23.70 5.59 4.84
N LEU A 494 -22.71 5.52 3.95
CA LEU A 494 -21.69 6.56 3.77
C LEU A 494 -22.31 7.88 3.32
N VAL A 495 -23.14 7.87 2.27
CA VAL A 495 -23.80 9.09 1.76
C VAL A 495 -24.67 9.72 2.84
N LYS A 496 -25.49 8.92 3.55
CA LYS A 496 -26.34 9.43 4.64
C LYS A 496 -25.54 10.03 5.79
N THR A 497 -24.44 9.38 6.18
CA THR A 497 -23.59 9.84 7.29
C THR A 497 -22.85 11.13 6.93
N LEU A 498 -22.35 11.23 5.70
CA LEU A 498 -21.55 12.37 5.26
C LEU A 498 -22.39 13.57 4.81
N ARG A 499 -23.69 13.38 4.53
CA ARG A 499 -24.59 14.42 4.00
C ARG A 499 -24.57 15.71 4.80
N SER A 500 -24.79 15.65 6.12
CA SER A 500 -24.84 16.84 6.97
C SER A 500 -23.50 17.59 6.97
N HIS A 501 -22.39 16.87 7.07
CA HIS A 501 -21.05 17.45 7.06
C HIS A 501 -20.67 18.05 5.70
N ALA A 502 -21.10 17.41 4.61
CA ALA A 502 -20.87 17.90 3.25
C ALA A 502 -21.66 19.18 2.97
N LEU A 503 -22.91 19.26 3.42
CA LEU A 503 -23.74 20.47 3.27
C LEU A 503 -23.28 21.62 4.16
N ALA A 504 -22.74 21.32 5.35
CA ALA A 504 -22.14 22.32 6.24
C ALA A 504 -20.78 22.86 5.73
N GLY A 505 -20.13 22.14 4.81
CA GLY A 505 -18.79 22.47 4.32
C GLY A 505 -17.65 21.94 5.21
N ASP A 506 -17.97 21.19 6.27
CA ASP A 506 -16.99 20.62 7.21
C ASP A 506 -16.21 19.45 6.59
N CYS A 507 -16.80 18.74 5.62
CA CYS A 507 -16.19 17.59 4.98
C CYS A 507 -16.50 17.56 3.48
N GLN A 508 -15.47 17.58 2.65
CA GLN A 508 -15.59 17.34 1.22
C GLN A 508 -15.48 15.84 0.92
N ILE A 509 -16.14 15.38 -0.15
CA ILE A 509 -16.25 13.98 -0.52
C ILE A 509 -15.68 13.79 -1.93
N ALA A 510 -14.79 12.81 -2.12
CA ALA A 510 -14.42 12.34 -3.45
C ALA A 510 -15.04 10.98 -3.73
N ILE A 511 -15.38 10.72 -4.99
CA ILE A 511 -15.89 9.42 -5.45
C ILE A 511 -14.93 8.89 -6.49
N ARG A 512 -14.44 7.67 -6.27
CA ARG A 512 -13.40 7.07 -7.11
C ARG A 512 -13.78 5.70 -7.64
N GLY A 513 -13.64 5.53 -8.95
CA GLY A 513 -13.45 4.22 -9.58
C GLY A 513 -11.98 3.81 -9.56
N THR A 514 -11.30 3.83 -10.71
CA THR A 514 -9.84 3.62 -10.76
C THR A 514 -9.02 4.90 -10.54
N GLY A 515 -9.63 6.08 -10.65
CA GLY A 515 -8.94 7.37 -10.45
C GLY A 515 -8.07 7.78 -11.64
N HIS A 516 -8.62 7.68 -12.87
CA HIS A 516 -7.89 7.94 -14.12
C HIS A 516 -7.93 9.40 -14.59
N THR A 517 -8.68 10.27 -13.93
CA THR A 517 -8.73 11.70 -14.27
C THR A 517 -7.42 12.37 -13.82
N PRO A 518 -6.78 13.21 -14.65
CA PRO A 518 -5.35 13.52 -14.49
C PRO A 518 -5.02 14.70 -13.56
N PHE A 519 -5.99 15.30 -12.87
CA PHE A 519 -5.78 16.50 -12.05
C PHE A 519 -6.23 16.29 -10.60
N ALA A 520 -5.59 17.02 -9.67
CA ALA A 520 -5.85 16.91 -8.24
C ALA A 520 -7.30 17.25 -7.89
N GLY A 521 -7.91 16.47 -7.00
CA GLY A 521 -9.25 16.76 -6.48
C GLY A 521 -10.40 16.19 -7.32
N SER A 522 -10.09 15.52 -8.43
CA SER A 522 -11.09 14.99 -9.35
C SER A 522 -11.73 13.68 -8.88
N ALA A 523 -10.93 12.84 -8.24
CA ALA A 523 -11.27 11.53 -7.69
C ALA A 523 -10.65 11.30 -6.31
N ASN A 524 -9.93 12.28 -5.77
CA ASN A 524 -9.44 12.33 -4.39
C ASN A 524 -9.86 13.66 -3.73
N VAL A 525 -9.68 13.81 -2.42
CA VAL A 525 -10.02 15.05 -1.71
C VAL A 525 -9.07 15.34 -0.55
N GLN A 526 -8.65 16.60 -0.38
CA GLN A 526 -7.75 16.98 0.70
C GLN A 526 -8.51 17.07 2.02
N ASN A 527 -8.03 16.39 3.06
CA ASN A 527 -8.61 16.36 4.41
C ASN A 527 -10.09 15.90 4.48
N GLY A 528 -10.66 15.42 3.38
CA GLY A 528 -12.04 14.94 3.29
C GLY A 528 -12.15 13.41 3.34
N VAL A 529 -13.23 12.88 2.76
CA VAL A 529 -13.46 11.43 2.63
C VAL A 529 -13.46 11.03 1.17
N THR A 530 -12.58 10.09 0.80
CA THR A 530 -12.62 9.45 -0.51
C THR A 530 -13.40 8.14 -0.43
N ILE A 531 -14.47 8.02 -1.20
CA ILE A 531 -15.25 6.79 -1.36
C ILE A 531 -14.69 6.02 -2.57
N ASP A 532 -13.94 4.96 -2.29
CA ASP A 532 -13.31 4.07 -3.25
C ASP A 532 -14.24 2.91 -3.62
N MET A 533 -14.89 3.07 -4.77
CA MET A 533 -15.95 2.18 -5.26
C MET A 533 -15.41 0.86 -5.81
N ARG A 534 -14.08 0.63 -5.82
CA ARG A 534 -13.46 -0.60 -6.35
C ARG A 534 -13.88 -1.86 -5.60
N GLY A 535 -14.43 -1.74 -4.39
CA GLY A 535 -15.00 -2.86 -3.65
C GLY A 535 -16.29 -3.41 -4.23
N LEU A 536 -17.03 -2.63 -5.04
CA LEU A 536 -18.24 -3.10 -5.72
C LEU A 536 -17.88 -3.89 -6.98
N LYS A 537 -17.95 -5.21 -6.88
CA LYS A 537 -17.54 -6.15 -7.92
C LYS A 537 -18.72 -6.95 -8.46
N GLY A 538 -18.63 -7.37 -9.73
CA GLY A 538 -19.64 -8.17 -10.40
C GLY A 538 -19.81 -7.82 -11.87
N VAL A 539 -19.80 -8.86 -12.70
CA VAL A 539 -20.19 -8.82 -14.12
C VAL A 539 -21.17 -9.97 -14.33
N THR A 540 -22.43 -9.66 -14.65
CA THR A 540 -23.49 -10.66 -14.74
C THR A 540 -24.22 -10.51 -16.06
N LEU A 541 -24.19 -11.58 -16.86
CA LEU A 541 -24.86 -11.65 -18.15
C LEU A 541 -26.32 -12.10 -17.98
N SER A 542 -27.24 -11.52 -18.73
CA SER A 542 -28.64 -11.99 -18.78
C SER A 542 -28.74 -13.40 -19.37
N GLU A 543 -29.82 -14.12 -19.08
CA GLU A 543 -30.02 -15.50 -19.57
C GLU A 543 -29.99 -15.59 -21.12
N ASP A 544 -30.59 -14.61 -21.79
CA ASP A 544 -30.60 -14.47 -23.25
C ASP A 544 -29.30 -13.86 -23.81
N LYS A 545 -28.37 -13.49 -22.92
CA LYS A 545 -27.08 -12.87 -23.22
C LYS A 545 -27.11 -11.54 -23.94
N SER A 546 -28.26 -10.86 -24.01
CA SER A 546 -28.42 -9.57 -24.70
C SER A 546 -27.98 -8.36 -23.87
N VAL A 547 -27.85 -8.53 -22.55
CA VAL A 547 -27.52 -7.47 -21.60
C VAL A 547 -26.50 -7.97 -20.58
N VAL A 548 -25.54 -7.12 -20.24
CA VAL A 548 -24.62 -7.35 -19.13
C VAL A 548 -24.83 -6.28 -18.06
N GLN A 549 -24.98 -6.72 -16.81
CA GLN A 549 -24.92 -5.87 -15.62
C GLN A 549 -23.48 -5.82 -15.11
N ILE A 550 -22.99 -4.61 -14.83
CA ILE A 550 -21.61 -4.35 -14.44
C ILE A 550 -21.62 -3.49 -13.17
N ALA A 551 -20.96 -3.97 -12.12
CA ALA A 551 -20.71 -3.18 -10.91
C ALA A 551 -19.64 -2.10 -11.18
N VAL A 552 -19.80 -0.90 -10.62
CA VAL A 552 -18.94 0.25 -10.96
C VAL A 552 -17.48 0.12 -10.55
N GLY A 553 -17.16 -0.79 -9.62
CA GLY A 553 -15.79 -1.06 -9.21
C GLY A 553 -14.99 -1.86 -10.22
N GLU A 554 -15.59 -2.30 -11.33
CA GLU A 554 -14.92 -3.06 -12.38
C GLU A 554 -14.09 -2.21 -13.34
N THR A 555 -13.15 -2.92 -13.99
CA THR A 555 -12.34 -2.40 -15.10
C THR A 555 -12.78 -3.02 -16.41
N TRP A 556 -12.46 -2.38 -17.53
CA TRP A 556 -12.77 -2.92 -18.86
C TRP A 556 -12.11 -4.27 -19.13
N THR A 557 -10.90 -4.52 -18.62
CA THR A 557 -10.25 -5.85 -18.67
C THR A 557 -11.16 -6.90 -18.06
N THR A 558 -11.67 -6.67 -16.84
CA THR A 558 -12.55 -7.63 -16.15
C THR A 558 -13.84 -7.88 -16.93
N VAL A 559 -14.47 -6.84 -17.46
CA VAL A 559 -15.71 -6.96 -18.24
C VAL A 559 -15.47 -7.76 -19.52
N TYR A 560 -14.42 -7.43 -20.28
CA TYR A 560 -14.14 -8.13 -21.54
C TYR A 560 -13.70 -9.57 -21.31
N THR A 561 -12.90 -9.86 -20.27
CA THR A 561 -12.55 -11.24 -19.91
C THR A 561 -13.79 -12.09 -19.63
N GLU A 562 -14.83 -11.54 -19.01
CA GLU A 562 -16.07 -12.29 -18.77
C GLU A 562 -16.86 -12.51 -20.07
N LEU A 563 -17.04 -11.46 -20.87
CA LEU A 563 -17.85 -11.53 -22.09
C LEU A 563 -17.20 -12.38 -23.20
N ASP A 564 -15.86 -12.40 -23.27
CA ASP A 564 -15.10 -13.18 -24.26
C ASP A 564 -15.36 -14.68 -24.14
N LYS A 565 -15.64 -15.20 -22.93
CA LYS A 565 -16.07 -16.59 -22.68
C LYS A 565 -17.33 -16.98 -23.44
N HIS A 566 -18.11 -15.99 -23.87
CA HIS A 566 -19.37 -16.16 -24.57
C HIS A 566 -19.34 -15.62 -26.01
N GLY A 567 -18.18 -15.21 -26.51
CA GLY A 567 -18.03 -14.58 -27.84
C GLY A 567 -18.69 -13.19 -27.92
N LEU A 568 -18.87 -12.52 -26.78
CA LEU A 568 -19.57 -11.25 -26.68
C LEU A 568 -18.63 -10.12 -26.29
N THR A 569 -19.06 -8.90 -26.55
CA THR A 569 -18.44 -7.70 -25.98
C THR A 569 -19.46 -6.56 -25.85
N VAL A 570 -18.98 -5.40 -25.41
CA VAL A 570 -19.74 -4.15 -25.29
C VAL A 570 -18.91 -2.97 -25.81
N ALA A 571 -19.57 -1.85 -26.13
CA ALA A 571 -18.90 -0.61 -26.49
C ALA A 571 -18.28 0.06 -25.25
N GLY A 572 -17.11 -0.41 -24.82
CA GLY A 572 -16.41 0.09 -23.64
C GLY A 572 -15.09 0.81 -23.95
N GLY A 573 -14.28 1.01 -22.91
CA GLY A 573 -12.99 1.67 -22.99
C GLY A 573 -11.93 0.87 -23.75
N ARG A 574 -11.05 1.59 -24.42
CA ARG A 574 -9.94 1.04 -25.24
C ARG A 574 -8.71 0.65 -24.41
N VAL A 575 -8.64 1.12 -23.16
CA VAL A 575 -7.58 0.80 -22.20
C VAL A 575 -8.21 -0.02 -21.09
N GLY A 576 -7.82 -1.30 -21.01
CA GLY A 576 -8.46 -2.30 -20.17
C GLY A 576 -8.50 -1.95 -18.68
N ARG A 577 -7.43 -1.35 -18.15
CA ARG A 577 -7.32 -0.99 -16.72
C ARG A 577 -8.19 0.21 -16.28
N ILE A 578 -8.85 0.91 -17.21
CA ILE A 578 -9.71 2.05 -16.87
C ILE A 578 -10.99 1.55 -16.19
N GLY A 579 -11.45 2.26 -15.16
CA GLY A 579 -12.70 1.99 -14.47
C GLY A 579 -13.91 2.26 -15.36
N VAL A 580 -14.90 1.38 -15.29
CA VAL A 580 -16.08 1.39 -16.18
C VAL A 580 -16.92 2.66 -16.02
N ALA A 581 -17.26 3.04 -14.78
CA ALA A 581 -18.26 4.09 -14.52
C ALA A 581 -17.80 5.47 -14.99
N GLY A 582 -16.62 5.93 -14.55
CA GLY A 582 -16.12 7.26 -14.93
C GLY A 582 -15.97 7.45 -16.43
N PHE A 583 -15.59 6.38 -17.15
CA PHE A 583 -15.49 6.41 -18.61
C PHE A 583 -16.87 6.63 -19.28
N LEU A 584 -17.90 5.92 -18.82
CA LEU A 584 -19.25 6.01 -19.39
C LEU A 584 -19.97 7.31 -19.01
N LEU A 585 -19.79 7.77 -17.77
CA LEU A 585 -20.45 8.98 -17.28
C LEU A 585 -20.00 10.27 -17.99
N GLY A 586 -18.80 10.28 -18.57
CA GLY A 586 -18.34 11.36 -19.45
C GLY A 586 -18.59 11.11 -20.95
N GLY A 587 -19.21 9.97 -21.31
CA GLY A 587 -19.58 9.64 -22.68
C GLY A 587 -18.81 8.44 -23.22
N GLY A 588 -17.48 8.54 -23.25
CA GLY A 588 -16.58 7.45 -23.65
C GLY A 588 -16.49 7.21 -25.17
N LEU A 589 -15.26 7.03 -25.67
CA LEU A 589 -14.96 6.65 -27.05
C LEU A 589 -14.40 5.23 -27.10
N SER A 590 -15.04 4.38 -27.91
CA SER A 590 -14.79 2.95 -28.03
C SER A 590 -14.22 2.60 -29.41
N MET A 591 -13.62 1.41 -29.55
CA MET A 591 -13.30 0.83 -30.87
C MET A 591 -14.55 0.65 -31.74
N PHE A 592 -15.72 0.54 -31.11
CA PHE A 592 -17.00 0.33 -31.79
C PHE A 592 -17.81 1.62 -31.94
N SER A 593 -17.23 2.79 -31.68
CA SER A 593 -18.02 4.03 -31.61
C SER A 593 -18.65 4.44 -32.95
N THR A 594 -18.02 4.16 -34.09
CA THR A 594 -18.63 4.41 -35.41
C THR A 594 -19.96 3.69 -35.56
N ARG A 595 -20.04 2.44 -35.10
CA ARG A 595 -21.25 1.59 -35.13
C ARG A 595 -22.25 1.90 -34.01
N THR A 596 -21.78 2.28 -32.82
CA THR A 596 -22.59 2.30 -31.59
C THR A 596 -22.85 3.69 -31.02
N GLY A 597 -22.25 4.73 -31.59
CA GLY A 597 -22.21 6.07 -31.01
C GLY A 597 -21.18 6.19 -29.88
N PHE A 598 -21.43 7.07 -28.92
CA PHE A 598 -20.63 7.11 -27.70
C PHE A 598 -20.91 5.86 -26.86
N ALA A 599 -19.90 5.40 -26.11
CA ALA A 599 -20.04 4.21 -25.28
C ALA A 599 -21.22 4.29 -24.29
N CYS A 600 -21.48 5.48 -23.75
CA CYS A 600 -22.62 5.76 -22.87
C CYS A 600 -23.99 5.49 -23.52
N ASP A 601 -24.10 5.60 -24.85
CA ASP A 601 -25.35 5.41 -25.57
C ASP A 601 -25.82 3.95 -25.52
N SER A 602 -24.88 3.03 -25.28
CA SER A 602 -25.14 1.60 -25.08
C SER A 602 -25.60 1.24 -23.67
N VAL A 603 -25.58 2.18 -22.70
CA VAL A 603 -25.99 1.93 -21.31
C VAL A 603 -27.50 2.10 -21.16
N ILE A 604 -28.24 1.03 -20.90
CA ILE A 604 -29.70 1.06 -20.85
C ILE A 604 -30.28 1.33 -19.46
N GLU A 605 -29.49 1.13 -18.40
CA GLU A 605 -29.89 1.37 -17.02
C GLU A 605 -28.69 1.74 -16.15
N PHE A 606 -28.87 2.69 -15.23
CA PHE A 606 -27.97 2.95 -14.10
C PHE A 606 -28.70 2.70 -12.78
N GLU A 607 -28.01 2.07 -11.82
CA GLU A 607 -28.41 2.04 -10.41
C GLU A 607 -27.65 3.13 -9.66
N VAL A 608 -28.38 3.98 -8.94
CA VAL A 608 -27.84 5.23 -8.39
C VAL A 608 -28.27 5.39 -6.93
N VAL A 609 -27.30 5.67 -6.06
CA VAL A 609 -27.55 6.15 -4.70
C VAL A 609 -27.64 7.67 -4.73
N LEU A 610 -28.82 8.20 -4.42
CA LEU A 610 -29.11 9.63 -4.38
C LEU A 610 -28.57 10.30 -3.11
N ALA A 611 -28.63 11.62 -3.05
CA ALA A 611 -28.23 12.43 -1.89
C ALA A 611 -28.96 12.02 -0.60
N THR A 612 -30.21 11.57 -0.73
CA THR A 612 -31.04 11.05 0.37
C THR A 612 -30.57 9.68 0.88
N GLY A 613 -29.69 9.01 0.13
CA GLY A 613 -29.30 7.62 0.30
C GLY A 613 -30.36 6.62 -0.18
N GLU A 614 -31.37 7.07 -0.92
CA GLU A 614 -32.29 6.21 -1.67
C GLU A 614 -31.57 5.61 -2.89
N VAL A 615 -31.91 4.36 -3.24
CA VAL A 615 -31.42 3.71 -4.46
C VAL A 615 -32.51 3.78 -5.51
N VAL A 616 -32.19 4.35 -6.67
CA VAL A 616 -33.11 4.46 -7.80
C VAL A 616 -32.53 3.81 -9.05
N ARG A 617 -33.40 3.41 -9.98
CA ARG A 617 -33.01 2.95 -11.31
C ARG A 617 -33.32 4.03 -12.34
N ALA A 618 -32.33 4.36 -13.16
CA ALA A 618 -32.47 5.29 -14.27
C ALA A 618 -32.41 4.51 -15.58
N ASN A 619 -33.58 4.28 -16.19
CA ASN A 619 -33.77 3.58 -17.46
C ASN A 619 -34.84 4.31 -18.30
N ALA A 620 -35.23 3.74 -19.46
CA ALA A 620 -36.20 4.38 -20.34
C ALA A 620 -37.63 4.47 -19.76
N GLY A 621 -38.01 3.57 -18.85
CA GLY A 621 -39.33 3.53 -18.23
C GLY A 621 -39.40 4.20 -16.86
N GLU A 622 -38.26 4.33 -16.16
CA GLU A 622 -38.16 4.86 -14.80
C GLU A 622 -36.99 5.86 -14.72
N ASN A 623 -37.24 7.10 -14.28
CA ASN A 623 -36.24 8.16 -14.16
C ASN A 623 -35.44 8.42 -15.47
N ALA A 624 -36.12 8.49 -16.61
CA ALA A 624 -35.50 8.65 -17.93
C ALA A 624 -34.70 9.96 -18.09
N ASP A 625 -35.08 11.01 -17.37
CA ASP A 625 -34.34 12.27 -17.26
C ASP A 625 -32.99 12.10 -16.55
N LEU A 626 -32.92 11.21 -15.55
CA LEU A 626 -31.67 10.83 -14.89
C LEU A 626 -30.78 9.97 -15.80
N LEU A 627 -31.37 9.06 -16.59
CA LEU A 627 -30.63 8.28 -17.60
C LEU A 627 -29.97 9.21 -18.62
N TYR A 628 -30.73 10.18 -19.15
CA TYR A 628 -30.23 11.20 -20.06
C TYR A 628 -29.04 11.96 -19.44
N ALA A 629 -29.18 12.41 -18.20
CA ALA A 629 -28.18 13.20 -17.50
C ALA A 629 -26.89 12.42 -17.20
N LEU A 630 -27.00 11.14 -16.83
CA LEU A 630 -25.83 10.28 -16.55
C LEU A 630 -25.05 9.91 -17.82
N ARG A 631 -25.66 9.98 -19.01
CA ARG A 631 -24.98 9.77 -20.31
C ARG A 631 -24.20 11.02 -20.76
N GLY A 632 -23.28 11.50 -19.93
CA GLY A 632 -22.37 12.62 -20.23
C GLY A 632 -22.28 13.70 -19.15
N GLY A 633 -23.13 13.64 -18.12
CA GLY A 633 -23.17 14.62 -17.04
C GLY A 633 -22.39 14.23 -15.78
N LEU A 634 -21.52 13.20 -15.84
CA LEU A 634 -20.55 12.88 -14.79
C LEU A 634 -21.19 12.56 -13.42
N ASN A 635 -20.56 12.96 -12.31
CA ASN A 635 -20.94 12.61 -10.94
C ASN A 635 -21.89 13.64 -10.29
N ASN A 636 -22.66 14.37 -11.09
CA ASN A 636 -23.45 15.52 -10.63
C ASN A 636 -24.80 15.16 -10.00
N PHE A 637 -25.23 13.89 -10.06
CA PHE A 637 -26.61 13.48 -9.76
C PHE A 637 -26.74 12.39 -8.69
N GLY A 638 -25.63 11.78 -8.28
CA GLY A 638 -25.67 10.58 -7.44
C GLY A 638 -24.38 9.76 -7.50
N VAL A 639 -24.29 8.76 -6.63
CA VAL A 639 -23.25 7.73 -6.68
C VAL A 639 -23.78 6.53 -7.45
N VAL A 640 -23.30 6.32 -8.67
CA VAL A 640 -23.65 5.12 -9.45
C VAL A 640 -23.01 3.89 -8.82
N THR A 641 -23.77 2.81 -8.64
CA THR A 641 -23.31 1.54 -8.02
C THR A 641 -23.26 0.38 -9.00
N SER A 642 -24.14 0.36 -10.00
CA SER A 642 -24.08 -0.58 -11.12
C SER A 642 -24.73 0.00 -12.38
N LEU A 643 -24.51 -0.64 -13.52
CA LEU A 643 -25.11 -0.27 -14.80
C LEU A 643 -25.35 -1.49 -15.69
N LYS A 644 -26.25 -1.35 -16.67
CA LYS A 644 -26.54 -2.39 -17.67
C LYS A 644 -26.24 -1.91 -19.08
N MET A 645 -25.55 -2.74 -19.86
CA MET A 645 -25.19 -2.44 -21.25
C MET A 645 -25.68 -3.52 -22.20
N LYS A 646 -26.05 -3.12 -23.42
CA LYS A 646 -26.33 -4.05 -24.52
C LYS A 646 -25.04 -4.74 -24.95
N THR A 647 -25.05 -6.06 -25.01
CA THR A 647 -23.96 -6.86 -25.57
C THR A 647 -24.15 -7.05 -27.07
N PHE A 648 -23.06 -7.38 -27.75
CA PHE A 648 -23.09 -7.80 -29.15
C PHE A 648 -21.98 -8.80 -29.42
N GLN A 649 -22.12 -9.56 -30.51
CA GLN A 649 -21.12 -10.54 -30.94
C GLN A 649 -19.79 -9.84 -31.25
N SER A 650 -18.70 -10.40 -30.72
CA SER A 650 -17.34 -9.95 -31.00
C SER A 650 -16.56 -11.08 -31.62
N GLY A 651 -16.13 -10.88 -32.86
CA GLY A 651 -15.16 -11.77 -33.51
C GLY A 651 -13.73 -11.29 -33.28
N ASN A 652 -12.81 -11.88 -34.04
CA ASN A 652 -11.46 -11.35 -34.16
C ASN A 652 -11.49 -9.98 -34.86
N ILE A 653 -10.69 -9.06 -34.34
CA ILE A 653 -10.47 -7.72 -34.87
C ILE A 653 -9.14 -7.75 -35.63
N TRP A 654 -9.06 -7.05 -36.75
CA TRP A 654 -7.80 -6.79 -37.43
C TRP A 654 -7.38 -5.36 -37.15
N GLY A 655 -6.13 -5.14 -36.77
CA GLY A 655 -5.65 -3.82 -36.41
C GLY A 655 -4.38 -3.81 -35.59
N GLY A 656 -4.06 -2.67 -35.00
CA GLY A 656 -2.84 -2.46 -34.23
C GLY A 656 -2.40 -1.00 -34.25
N VAL A 657 -1.13 -0.78 -33.92
CA VAL A 657 -0.49 0.54 -33.93
C VAL A 657 0.53 0.56 -35.07
N THR A 658 0.51 1.64 -35.86
CA THR A 658 1.55 1.95 -36.84
C THR A 658 2.22 3.27 -36.46
N LEU A 659 3.56 3.31 -36.51
CA LEU A 659 4.35 4.52 -36.30
C LEU A 659 4.94 5.04 -37.61
N TYR A 660 4.93 6.36 -37.76
CA TYR A 660 5.37 7.08 -38.95
C TYR A 660 6.47 8.09 -38.62
N VAL A 661 7.41 8.26 -39.54
CA VAL A 661 8.50 9.23 -39.39
C VAL A 661 8.02 10.67 -39.66
N PRO A 662 8.71 11.71 -39.14
CA PRO A 662 8.32 13.11 -39.33
C PRO A 662 8.07 13.55 -40.78
N THR A 663 8.77 12.98 -41.76
CA THR A 663 8.63 13.37 -43.17
C THR A 663 7.28 13.01 -43.78
N THR A 664 6.47 12.15 -43.15
CA THR A 664 5.15 11.73 -43.66
C THR A 664 3.98 12.47 -43.00
N PHE A 665 4.24 13.40 -42.08
CA PHE A 665 3.18 14.01 -41.24
C PHE A 665 2.10 14.75 -42.05
N SER A 666 2.46 15.49 -43.10
CA SER A 666 1.45 16.14 -43.95
C SER A 666 0.56 15.13 -44.69
N GLN A 667 1.13 14.02 -45.17
CA GLN A 667 0.35 12.94 -45.80
C GLN A 667 -0.57 12.29 -44.76
N PHE A 668 -0.07 12.07 -43.56
CA PHE A 668 -0.81 11.50 -42.45
C PHE A 668 -2.00 12.36 -42.02
N LEU A 669 -1.82 13.67 -41.87
CA LEU A 669 -2.90 14.62 -41.55
C LEU A 669 -3.98 14.65 -42.64
N ARG A 670 -3.57 14.61 -43.92
CA ARG A 670 -4.52 14.52 -45.04
C ARG A 670 -5.33 13.24 -45.00
N ALA A 671 -4.69 12.10 -44.74
CA ALA A 671 -5.37 10.81 -44.59
C ALA A 671 -6.38 10.82 -43.43
N ALA A 672 -6.04 11.47 -42.30
CA ALA A 672 -6.95 11.64 -41.18
C ALA A 672 -8.17 12.50 -41.53
N CYS A 673 -7.98 13.66 -42.18
CA CYS A 673 -9.10 14.49 -42.64
C CYS A 673 -9.97 13.79 -43.68
N ASP A 674 -9.37 13.09 -44.63
CA ASP A 674 -10.06 12.31 -45.65
C ASP A 674 -10.89 11.18 -45.02
N PHE A 675 -10.33 10.46 -44.04
CA PHE A 675 -11.08 9.45 -43.27
C PHE A 675 -12.34 10.03 -42.64
N VAL A 676 -12.21 11.15 -41.93
CA VAL A 676 -13.31 11.72 -41.14
C VAL A 676 -14.41 12.31 -42.02
N HIS A 677 -14.08 12.80 -43.21
CA HIS A 677 -15.07 13.29 -44.18
C HIS A 677 -15.76 12.18 -44.96
N ASN A 678 -15.01 11.16 -45.39
CA ASN A 678 -15.44 10.29 -46.47
C ASN A 678 -15.68 8.83 -46.05
N GLU A 679 -15.21 8.40 -44.87
CA GLU A 679 -15.41 7.02 -44.45
C GLU A 679 -16.84 6.75 -43.98
N THR A 680 -17.42 5.66 -44.48
CA THR A 680 -18.77 5.19 -44.14
C THR A 680 -18.80 3.82 -43.50
N ASP A 681 -17.69 3.09 -43.51
CA ASP A 681 -17.57 1.78 -42.86
C ASP A 681 -17.68 1.88 -41.34
N GLU A 682 -18.79 1.36 -40.81
CA GLU A 682 -19.12 1.36 -39.38
C GLU A 682 -18.20 0.47 -38.55
N ASP A 683 -17.51 -0.48 -39.17
CA ASP A 683 -16.61 -1.40 -38.49
C ASP A 683 -15.17 -0.86 -38.41
N THR A 684 -14.89 0.33 -38.95
CA THR A 684 -13.56 0.94 -38.89
C THR A 684 -13.45 2.01 -37.79
N HIS A 685 -12.33 1.98 -37.07
CA HIS A 685 -11.97 2.98 -36.06
C HIS A 685 -10.50 3.36 -36.17
N ILE A 686 -10.22 4.66 -36.02
CA ILE A 686 -8.84 5.18 -35.92
C ILE A 686 -8.68 6.12 -34.74
N MET A 687 -7.44 6.23 -34.28
CA MET A 687 -6.96 7.28 -33.39
C MET A 687 -5.55 7.65 -33.82
N CYS A 688 -5.40 8.89 -34.27
CA CYS A 688 -4.15 9.40 -34.78
C CYS A 688 -3.50 10.28 -33.72
N SER A 689 -2.18 10.34 -33.67
CA SER A 689 -1.50 11.38 -32.91
C SER A 689 -0.15 11.72 -33.52
N MET A 690 0.28 12.95 -33.30
CA MET A 690 1.67 13.34 -33.48
C MET A 690 2.25 13.59 -32.11
N GLY A 691 3.47 13.09 -31.91
CA GLY A 691 4.01 12.97 -30.57
C GLY A 691 5.52 13.06 -30.51
N PHE A 692 5.99 13.36 -29.31
CA PHE A 692 7.37 13.28 -28.88
C PHE A 692 7.50 12.34 -27.69
N GLY A 693 8.52 11.49 -27.71
CA GLY A 693 8.88 10.62 -26.61
C GLY A 693 10.22 9.94 -26.86
N PHE A 694 10.94 9.59 -25.78
CA PHE A 694 12.28 8.98 -25.88
C PHE A 694 13.26 9.78 -26.75
N GLY A 695 13.13 11.11 -26.80
CA GLY A 695 13.98 11.99 -27.62
C GLY A 695 13.62 12.06 -29.11
N HIS A 696 12.55 11.41 -29.54
CA HIS A 696 12.17 11.33 -30.95
C HIS A 696 10.73 11.78 -31.20
N GLN A 697 10.49 12.39 -32.37
CA GLN A 697 9.15 12.66 -32.87
C GLN A 697 8.65 11.50 -33.72
N ALA A 698 7.39 11.14 -33.57
CA ALA A 698 6.72 10.14 -34.39
C ALA A 698 5.23 10.46 -34.53
N GLY A 699 4.68 10.11 -35.69
CA GLY A 699 3.25 10.00 -35.90
C GLY A 699 2.83 8.60 -35.48
N SER A 700 1.65 8.46 -34.88
CA SER A 700 1.07 7.15 -34.59
C SER A 700 -0.37 7.09 -35.08
N CYS A 701 -0.75 5.95 -35.66
CA CYS A 701 -2.13 5.63 -35.94
C CYS A 701 -2.47 4.29 -35.31
N VAL A 702 -3.40 4.33 -34.37
CA VAL A 702 -4.08 3.15 -33.86
C VAL A 702 -5.27 2.92 -34.77
N MET A 703 -5.35 1.76 -35.42
CA MET A 703 -6.40 1.48 -36.40
C MET A 703 -6.97 0.08 -36.21
N TYR A 704 -8.28 -0.05 -36.37
CA TYR A 704 -9.02 -1.30 -36.19
C TYR A 704 -10.12 -1.45 -37.23
N HIS A 705 -10.32 -2.68 -37.68
CA HIS A 705 -11.53 -3.14 -38.36
C HIS A 705 -12.20 -4.23 -37.52
N THR A 706 -13.34 -3.91 -36.92
CA THR A 706 -13.97 -4.69 -35.84
C THR A 706 -14.58 -6.01 -36.28
N LYS A 707 -14.71 -6.27 -37.59
CA LYS A 707 -15.06 -7.57 -38.16
C LYS A 707 -13.87 -8.40 -38.68
N GLY A 708 -12.64 -7.92 -38.49
CA GLY A 708 -11.45 -8.71 -38.81
C GLY A 708 -11.08 -8.77 -40.29
N ILE A 709 -11.65 -7.93 -41.16
CA ILE A 709 -11.20 -7.80 -42.55
C ILE A 709 -9.79 -7.18 -42.52
N GLU A 710 -8.84 -7.90 -43.13
CA GLU A 710 -7.46 -7.46 -43.22
C GLU A 710 -7.29 -6.36 -44.27
N ASN A 711 -6.61 -5.28 -43.87
CA ASN A 711 -6.28 -4.12 -44.69
C ASN A 711 -7.45 -3.62 -45.58
N PRO A 712 -8.61 -3.33 -44.97
CA PRO A 712 -9.80 -2.92 -45.70
C PRO A 712 -9.57 -1.58 -46.41
N PRO A 713 -10.31 -1.28 -47.49
CA PRO A 713 -10.18 0.00 -48.22
C PRO A 713 -10.23 1.24 -47.31
N SER A 714 -11.00 1.16 -46.23
CA SER A 714 -11.14 2.21 -45.23
C SER A 714 -9.82 2.58 -44.52
N LEU A 715 -8.95 1.60 -44.31
CA LEU A 715 -7.67 1.75 -43.60
C LEU A 715 -6.45 1.81 -44.54
N GLN A 716 -6.61 1.49 -45.83
CA GLN A 716 -5.53 1.53 -46.81
C GLN A 716 -4.86 2.90 -46.92
N ARG A 717 -5.63 3.98 -46.68
CA ARG A 717 -5.12 5.36 -46.65
C ARG A 717 -4.06 5.61 -45.56
N PHE A 718 -4.01 4.77 -44.52
CA PHE A 718 -2.98 4.83 -43.46
C PHE A 718 -1.91 3.75 -43.66
N THR A 719 -2.30 2.53 -44.01
CA THR A 719 -1.35 1.42 -44.15
C THR A 719 -0.42 1.58 -45.35
N SER A 720 -0.82 2.35 -46.36
CA SER A 720 -0.03 2.62 -47.57
C SER A 720 0.97 3.79 -47.42
N ILE A 721 0.97 4.49 -46.29
CA ILE A 721 1.92 5.59 -46.03
C ILE A 721 3.31 4.99 -45.76
N GLU A 722 4.34 5.49 -46.44
CA GLU A 722 5.74 5.10 -46.26
C GLU A 722 6.68 6.32 -46.18
N PRO A 723 7.81 6.24 -45.44
CA PRO A 723 8.26 5.09 -44.67
C PRO A 723 7.60 5.00 -43.27
N LYS A 724 7.36 3.76 -42.81
CA LYS A 724 6.95 3.43 -41.43
C LYS A 724 8.14 3.03 -40.55
N ILE A 725 7.96 3.09 -39.23
CA ILE A 725 8.92 2.54 -38.26
C ILE A 725 8.53 1.08 -37.96
N GLU A 726 9.01 0.14 -38.79
CA GLU A 726 8.55 -1.26 -38.79
C GLU A 726 8.68 -1.96 -37.43
N GLN A 727 9.74 -1.67 -36.66
CA GLN A 727 10.02 -2.30 -35.37
C GLN A 727 8.91 -2.11 -34.32
N TYR A 728 8.06 -1.09 -34.48
CA TYR A 728 6.97 -0.76 -33.55
C TYR A 728 5.59 -0.95 -34.18
N CYS A 729 5.51 -1.53 -35.38
CA CYS A 729 4.24 -1.83 -36.03
C CYS A 729 3.65 -3.12 -35.48
N THR A 730 2.38 -3.09 -35.06
CA THR A 730 1.74 -4.23 -34.39
C THR A 730 0.49 -4.75 -35.09
N MET A 731 0.30 -4.37 -36.35
CA MET A 731 -0.83 -4.77 -37.19
C MET A 731 -0.97 -6.30 -37.25
N ARG A 732 -2.09 -6.83 -36.76
CA ARG A 732 -2.38 -8.27 -36.67
C ARG A 732 -3.88 -8.52 -36.50
N THR A 733 -4.26 -9.79 -36.51
CA THR A 733 -5.59 -10.21 -36.05
C THR A 733 -5.52 -10.63 -34.58
N SER A 734 -6.42 -10.12 -33.74
CA SER A 734 -6.48 -10.45 -32.31
C SER A 734 -7.89 -10.25 -31.72
N THR A 735 -8.09 -10.61 -30.46
CA THR A 735 -9.36 -10.37 -29.76
C THR A 735 -9.47 -8.91 -29.33
N HIS A 736 -10.69 -8.47 -29.00
CA HIS A 736 -10.93 -7.13 -28.44
C HIS A 736 -10.11 -6.89 -27.15
N LEU A 737 -10.05 -7.90 -26.26
CA LEU A 737 -9.24 -7.84 -25.04
C LEU A 737 -7.74 -7.71 -25.36
N GLY A 738 -7.23 -8.47 -26.33
CA GLY A 738 -5.82 -8.42 -26.72
C GLY A 738 -5.34 -7.03 -27.16
N PHE A 739 -6.18 -6.29 -27.89
CA PHE A 739 -5.87 -4.90 -28.26
C PHE A 739 -6.02 -3.91 -27.08
N CYS A 740 -6.96 -4.15 -26.16
CA CYS A 740 -7.09 -3.33 -24.95
C CYS A 740 -5.88 -3.50 -24.00
N ASP A 741 -5.35 -4.71 -23.90
CA ASP A 741 -4.14 -4.99 -23.12
C ASP A 741 -2.89 -4.36 -23.75
N GLU A 742 -2.81 -4.35 -25.09
CA GLU A 742 -1.77 -3.63 -25.83
C GLU A 742 -1.80 -2.13 -25.54
N LEU A 743 -2.97 -1.48 -25.68
CA LEU A 743 -3.10 -0.05 -25.40
C LEU A 743 -2.83 0.30 -23.93
N SER A 744 -3.11 -0.64 -23.01
CA SER A 744 -2.83 -0.45 -21.58
C SER A 744 -1.35 -0.30 -21.26
N LYS A 745 -0.45 -0.83 -22.10
CA LYS A 745 1.01 -0.70 -21.91
C LYS A 745 1.52 0.73 -22.15
N PHE A 746 0.78 1.53 -22.91
CA PHE A 746 1.13 2.93 -23.17
C PHE A 746 0.65 3.88 -22.06
N SER A 747 -0.30 3.43 -21.22
CA SER A 747 -0.76 4.17 -20.06
C SER A 747 0.14 3.82 -18.86
N ILE A 748 0.73 4.81 -18.20
CA ILE A 748 1.57 4.61 -17.01
C ILE A 748 1.00 5.44 -15.86
N ASP A 749 0.72 4.78 -14.74
CA ASP A 749 0.21 5.41 -13.53
C ASP A 749 1.32 6.15 -12.77
N GLY A 750 0.94 7.15 -11.98
CA GLY A 750 1.84 7.86 -11.07
C GLY A 750 2.76 8.88 -11.74
N LEU A 751 2.63 9.12 -13.04
CA LEU A 751 3.29 10.23 -13.72
C LEU A 751 2.52 11.54 -13.51
N ARG A 752 3.20 12.66 -13.69
CA ARG A 752 2.56 13.98 -13.77
C ARG A 752 1.91 14.08 -15.15
N GLN A 753 0.67 14.55 -15.19
CA GLN A 753 -0.19 14.53 -16.38
C GLN A 753 -0.84 15.90 -16.58
N PHE A 754 -0.90 16.36 -17.81
CA PHE A 754 -1.75 17.51 -18.18
C PHE A 754 -2.60 17.08 -19.36
N TRP A 755 -3.93 17.12 -19.24
CA TRP A 755 -4.82 16.83 -20.36
C TRP A 755 -5.69 18.06 -20.64
N ALA A 756 -5.82 18.38 -21.91
CA ALA A 756 -6.78 19.34 -22.41
C ALA A 756 -7.35 18.84 -23.73
N SER A 757 -8.57 19.27 -24.06
CA SER A 757 -9.13 18.99 -25.37
C SER A 757 -9.88 20.19 -25.95
N ILE A 758 -9.93 20.22 -27.27
CA ILE A 758 -10.80 21.11 -28.05
C ILE A 758 -11.49 20.27 -29.12
N THR A 759 -12.65 20.72 -29.59
CA THR A 759 -13.32 20.08 -30.72
C THR A 759 -13.32 21.01 -31.92
N ILE A 760 -12.98 20.50 -33.10
CA ILE A 760 -12.91 21.28 -34.33
C ILE A 760 -13.59 20.54 -35.48
N LYS A 761 -14.01 21.30 -36.50
CA LYS A 761 -14.27 20.74 -37.83
C LYS A 761 -12.94 20.37 -38.52
N PRO A 762 -12.87 19.23 -39.23
CA PRO A 762 -11.62 18.78 -39.85
C PRO A 762 -11.16 19.73 -40.97
N ASP A 763 -9.92 20.21 -40.88
CA ASP A 763 -9.28 21.02 -41.92
C ASP A 763 -7.77 20.73 -41.92
N VAL A 764 -7.23 20.41 -43.10
CA VAL A 764 -5.80 20.03 -43.23
C VAL A 764 -4.90 21.22 -42.90
N SER A 765 -5.23 22.42 -43.39
CA SER A 765 -4.41 23.63 -43.19
C SER A 765 -4.34 24.02 -41.71
N LEU A 766 -5.46 23.93 -40.98
CA LEU A 766 -5.50 24.15 -39.55
C LEU A 766 -4.65 23.12 -38.78
N LEU A 767 -4.76 21.83 -39.11
CA LEU A 767 -3.98 20.78 -38.45
C LEU A 767 -2.47 20.89 -38.70
N GLU A 768 -2.06 21.30 -39.90
CA GLU A 768 -0.66 21.62 -40.20
C GLU A 768 -0.19 22.81 -39.36
N THR A 769 -1.01 23.85 -39.22
CA THR A 769 -0.70 25.00 -38.35
C THR A 769 -0.60 24.61 -36.87
N PHE A 770 -1.50 23.73 -36.40
CA PHE A 770 -1.44 23.16 -35.06
C PHE A 770 -0.15 22.38 -34.82
N HIS A 771 0.29 21.61 -35.81
CA HIS A 771 1.56 20.88 -35.72
C HIS A 771 2.75 21.83 -35.54
N GLU A 772 2.82 22.93 -36.29
CA GLU A 772 3.87 23.94 -36.12
C GLU A 772 3.84 24.57 -34.73
N LYS A 773 2.67 24.99 -34.26
CA LYS A 773 2.51 25.55 -32.90
C LYS A 773 2.86 24.55 -31.80
N TRP A 774 2.53 23.27 -32.00
CA TRP A 774 2.90 22.21 -31.09
C TRP A 774 4.43 22.02 -31.04
N LYS A 775 5.14 22.11 -32.18
CA LYS A 775 6.62 22.07 -32.19
C LYS A 775 7.23 23.27 -31.45
N GLU A 776 6.68 24.47 -31.63
CA GLU A 776 7.11 25.66 -30.88
C GLU A 776 6.94 25.47 -29.36
N ALA A 777 5.85 24.82 -28.94
CA ALA A 777 5.61 24.49 -27.53
C ALA A 777 6.56 23.39 -27.03
N LEU A 778 6.76 22.33 -27.81
CA LEU A 778 7.66 21.22 -27.48
C LEU A 778 9.10 21.71 -27.21
N ALA A 779 9.63 22.59 -28.07
CA ALA A 779 10.97 23.14 -27.93
C ALA A 779 11.24 23.86 -26.59
N LYS A 780 10.19 24.28 -25.87
CA LYS A 780 10.30 24.95 -24.56
C LYS A 780 10.40 23.97 -23.39
N ILE A 781 10.02 22.71 -23.60
CA ILE A 781 9.84 21.72 -22.54
C ILE A 781 10.45 20.35 -22.82
N GLU A 782 11.02 20.12 -24.02
CA GLU A 782 11.56 18.81 -24.45
C GLU A 782 12.68 18.27 -23.57
N ASP A 783 13.35 19.13 -22.79
CA ASP A 783 14.37 18.78 -21.81
C ASP A 783 13.80 18.17 -20.51
N ALA A 784 12.49 18.21 -20.30
CA ALA A 784 11.86 17.66 -19.10
C ALA A 784 12.02 16.12 -19.03
N GLU A 785 12.41 15.63 -17.85
CA GLU A 785 12.75 14.22 -17.69
C GLU A 785 11.54 13.31 -17.92
N GLY A 786 11.71 12.37 -18.86
CA GLY A 786 10.67 11.39 -19.19
C GLY A 786 9.47 12.01 -19.92
N LEU A 787 9.61 13.22 -20.48
CA LEU A 787 8.54 13.87 -21.23
C LEU A 787 8.04 12.96 -22.36
N ARG A 788 6.73 12.77 -22.39
CA ARG A 788 6.00 12.43 -23.61
C ARG A 788 4.99 13.53 -23.83
N PHE A 789 4.94 14.06 -25.04
CA PHE A 789 4.00 15.10 -25.39
C PHE A 789 3.33 14.71 -26.69
N THR A 790 2.01 14.55 -26.67
CA THR A 790 1.25 14.20 -27.86
C THR A 790 0.13 15.20 -28.07
N PHE A 791 -0.20 15.45 -29.34
CA PHE A 791 -1.53 15.91 -29.68
C PHE A 791 -2.23 14.91 -30.61
N GLY A 792 -3.38 14.42 -30.16
CA GLY A 792 -4.15 13.36 -30.77
C GLY A 792 -5.36 13.87 -31.54
N LEU A 793 -5.69 13.22 -32.64
CA LEU A 793 -6.88 13.44 -33.46
C LEU A 793 -7.81 12.24 -33.25
N HIS A 794 -8.95 12.50 -32.60
CA HIS A 794 -9.97 11.48 -32.36
C HIS A 794 -11.22 11.81 -33.19
N PRO A 795 -11.50 11.04 -34.25
CA PRO A 795 -12.68 11.24 -35.09
C PRO A 795 -13.99 11.14 -34.33
N LEU A 796 -14.88 12.10 -34.58
CA LEU A 796 -16.32 11.93 -34.47
C LEU A 796 -16.87 11.95 -35.90
N THR A 797 -16.91 10.77 -36.53
CA THR A 797 -17.43 10.65 -37.89
C THR A 797 -18.92 10.98 -37.92
N LYS A 798 -19.43 11.37 -39.09
CA LYS A 798 -20.86 11.63 -39.25
C LYS A 798 -21.69 10.39 -38.88
N THR A 799 -21.27 9.20 -39.32
CA THR A 799 -21.89 7.92 -39.00
C THR A 799 -21.95 7.65 -37.49
N LEU A 800 -20.88 7.96 -36.74
CA LEU A 800 -20.88 7.85 -35.26
C LEU A 800 -21.98 8.74 -34.65
N LEU A 801 -22.09 9.99 -35.09
CA LEU A 801 -23.08 10.93 -34.56
C LEU A 801 -24.50 10.51 -34.92
N GLU A 802 -24.74 10.04 -36.16
CA GLU A 802 -26.03 9.49 -36.59
C GLU A 802 -26.42 8.26 -35.74
N ASN A 803 -25.46 7.38 -35.44
CA ASN A 803 -25.71 6.20 -34.62
C ASN A 803 -25.89 6.56 -33.13
N SER A 804 -25.23 7.61 -32.65
CA SER A 804 -25.48 8.19 -31.31
C SER A 804 -26.90 8.73 -31.19
N GLU A 805 -27.38 9.47 -32.21
CA GLU A 805 -28.76 9.98 -32.24
C GLU A 805 -29.79 8.84 -32.26
N LYS A 806 -29.58 7.80 -33.09
CA LYS A 806 -30.44 6.60 -33.15
C LYS A 806 -30.48 5.83 -31.83
N ALA A 807 -29.39 5.79 -31.07
CA ALA A 807 -29.30 5.10 -29.79
C ALA A 807 -30.06 5.82 -28.64
N GLY A 808 -30.55 7.04 -28.90
CA GLY A 808 -31.35 7.85 -28.00
C GLY A 808 -30.59 9.04 -27.42
N SER A 809 -31.33 10.01 -26.89
CA SER A 809 -30.78 11.28 -26.42
C SER A 809 -29.73 11.10 -25.30
N ASN A 810 -28.68 11.91 -25.36
CA ASN A 810 -27.65 12.02 -24.32
C ASN A 810 -27.32 13.50 -24.03
N ALA A 811 -26.65 13.76 -22.91
CA ALA A 811 -26.42 15.12 -22.42
C ALA A 811 -25.53 16.00 -23.32
N LYS A 812 -24.74 15.43 -24.24
CA LYS A 812 -23.73 16.18 -24.99
C LYS A 812 -24.32 17.08 -26.08
N ALA A 813 -25.54 16.75 -26.54
CA ALA A 813 -26.32 17.48 -27.54
C ALA A 813 -25.51 17.90 -28.78
N ILE A 814 -24.87 16.91 -29.41
CA ILE A 814 -24.17 17.05 -30.69
C ILE A 814 -25.03 16.39 -31.78
N PRO A 815 -25.82 17.16 -32.55
CA PRO A 815 -26.57 16.60 -33.66
C PRO A 815 -25.62 16.15 -34.80
N PRO A 816 -26.02 15.17 -35.63
CA PRO A 816 -25.20 14.73 -36.76
C PRO A 816 -24.86 15.85 -37.76
N SER A 817 -25.69 16.91 -37.82
CA SER A 817 -25.46 18.10 -38.64
C SER A 817 -24.23 18.93 -38.23
N ASP A 818 -23.76 18.79 -36.98
CA ASP A 818 -22.54 19.47 -36.51
C ASP A 818 -21.28 18.78 -37.06
N GLY A 819 -21.41 17.52 -37.48
CA GLY A 819 -20.33 16.67 -37.93
C GLY A 819 -19.96 16.77 -39.41
N PRO A 820 -18.82 16.16 -39.78
CA PRO A 820 -17.93 15.41 -38.90
C PRO A 820 -17.01 16.33 -38.07
N LEU A 821 -16.46 15.81 -36.95
CA LEU A 821 -15.61 16.58 -36.03
C LEU A 821 -14.34 15.81 -35.65
N PHE A 822 -13.34 16.53 -35.15
CA PHE A 822 -12.23 15.98 -34.39
C PHE A 822 -12.28 16.48 -32.94
N VAL A 823 -12.14 15.54 -32.00
CA VAL A 823 -11.67 15.88 -30.65
C VAL A 823 -10.15 15.86 -30.68
N ILE A 824 -9.54 17.03 -30.46
CA ILE A 824 -8.10 17.20 -30.36
C ILE A 824 -7.71 17.03 -28.89
N LEU A 825 -6.96 15.98 -28.57
CA LEU A 825 -6.41 15.75 -27.23
C LEU A 825 -5.00 16.32 -27.18
N ILE A 826 -4.67 17.14 -26.18
CA ILE A 826 -3.33 17.65 -25.94
C ILE A 826 -2.89 17.10 -24.58
N ASN A 827 -1.88 16.23 -24.57
CA ASN A 827 -1.53 15.50 -23.35
C ASN A 827 -0.02 15.27 -23.15
N PRO A 828 0.69 16.17 -22.48
CA PRO A 828 2.00 15.86 -21.93
C PRO A 828 1.93 15.07 -20.63
N ASN A 829 2.91 14.18 -20.44
CA ASN A 829 3.26 13.57 -19.16
C ASN A 829 4.77 13.63 -18.91
N TRP A 830 5.16 13.79 -17.66
CA TRP A 830 6.55 13.96 -17.22
C TRP A 830 6.74 13.43 -15.80
N LYS A 831 8.00 13.34 -15.34
CA LYS A 831 8.33 12.77 -14.02
C LYS A 831 8.45 13.80 -12.90
N GLN A 832 9.14 14.92 -13.16
CA GLN A 832 9.65 15.77 -12.09
C GLN A 832 8.71 16.95 -11.78
N GLN A 833 8.39 17.15 -10.51
CA GLN A 833 7.53 18.25 -10.05
C GLN A 833 8.07 19.64 -10.38
N LYS A 834 9.40 19.80 -10.45
CA LYS A 834 10.05 21.08 -10.78
C LYS A 834 9.61 21.66 -12.13
N ASP A 835 9.16 20.80 -13.04
CA ASP A 835 8.78 21.18 -14.41
C ASP A 835 7.31 21.57 -14.54
N ASP A 836 6.50 21.40 -13.48
CA ASP A 836 5.05 21.59 -13.51
C ASP A 836 4.64 22.95 -14.07
N ASN A 837 5.05 24.04 -13.41
CA ASN A 837 4.61 25.38 -13.80
C ASN A 837 5.01 25.73 -15.24
N ARG A 838 6.21 25.31 -15.66
CA ARG A 838 6.73 25.55 -17.01
C ARG A 838 5.89 24.80 -18.05
N ILE A 839 5.59 23.53 -17.80
CA ILE A 839 4.78 22.70 -18.70
C ILE A 839 3.34 23.21 -18.73
N PHE A 840 2.71 23.48 -17.59
CA PHE A 840 1.35 24.01 -17.51
C PHE A 840 1.21 25.30 -18.31
N THR A 841 2.09 26.28 -18.08
CA THR A 841 2.05 27.57 -18.78
C THR A 841 2.20 27.39 -20.29
N THR A 842 3.15 26.54 -20.70
CA THR A 842 3.41 26.27 -22.13
C THR A 842 2.20 25.63 -22.81
N VAL A 843 1.59 24.63 -22.17
CA VAL A 843 0.50 23.85 -22.75
C VAL A 843 -0.81 24.64 -22.71
N GLN A 844 -1.07 25.42 -21.66
CA GLN A 844 -2.21 26.36 -21.62
C GLN A 844 -2.11 27.41 -22.73
N GLY A 845 -0.90 27.94 -22.99
CA GLY A 845 -0.65 28.82 -24.12
C GLY A 845 -0.98 28.14 -25.44
N LEU A 846 -0.50 26.91 -25.65
CA LEU A 846 -0.80 26.13 -26.86
C LEU A 846 -2.31 25.88 -27.05
N VAL A 847 -3.04 25.52 -25.99
CA VAL A 847 -4.49 25.33 -26.03
C VAL A 847 -5.18 26.63 -26.43
N THR A 848 -4.72 27.77 -25.91
CA THR A 848 -5.25 29.10 -26.23
C THR A 848 -5.02 29.43 -27.71
N ASP A 849 -3.81 29.20 -28.22
CA ASP A 849 -3.46 29.41 -29.63
C ASP A 849 -4.31 28.53 -30.54
N PHE A 850 -4.49 27.24 -30.19
CA PHE A 850 -5.32 26.33 -30.97
C PHE A 850 -6.78 26.80 -31.05
N ARG A 851 -7.34 27.25 -29.92
CA ARG A 851 -8.71 27.82 -29.88
C ARG A 851 -8.82 29.06 -30.75
N ALA A 852 -7.86 29.98 -30.65
CA ALA A 852 -7.85 31.21 -31.43
C ALA A 852 -7.80 30.93 -32.93
N LEU A 853 -6.85 30.08 -33.37
CA LEU A 853 -6.68 29.70 -34.78
C LEU A 853 -7.89 28.97 -35.36
N ALA A 854 -8.50 28.06 -34.58
CA ALA A 854 -9.72 27.38 -35.00
C ALA A 854 -10.92 28.34 -35.06
N SER A 855 -11.01 29.29 -34.13
CA SER A 855 -12.07 30.29 -34.09
C SER A 855 -11.96 31.29 -35.25
N GLU A 856 -10.76 31.73 -35.59
CA GLU A 856 -10.50 32.63 -36.72
C GLU A 856 -10.96 32.03 -38.05
N LYS A 857 -10.81 30.71 -38.22
CA LYS A 857 -11.31 29.96 -39.38
C LYS A 857 -12.78 29.56 -39.29
N GLY A 858 -13.48 29.84 -38.18
CA GLY A 858 -14.86 29.39 -37.96
C GLY A 858 -15.02 27.87 -37.82
N LEU A 859 -13.94 27.17 -37.45
CA LEU A 859 -13.88 25.70 -37.34
C LEU A 859 -13.95 25.20 -35.90
N LEU A 860 -13.80 26.09 -34.89
CA LEU A 860 -13.93 25.71 -33.49
C LEU A 860 -15.38 25.31 -33.16
N HIS A 861 -15.54 24.18 -32.49
CA HIS A 861 -16.85 23.69 -32.04
C HIS A 861 -17.01 23.88 -30.53
N ARG A 862 -18.23 24.18 -30.06
CA ARG A 862 -18.55 24.46 -28.64
C ARG A 862 -18.29 23.29 -27.69
N TYR A 863 -18.40 22.06 -28.19
CA TYR A 863 -18.27 20.85 -27.39
C TYR A 863 -16.82 20.63 -26.93
N ILE A 864 -16.64 20.25 -25.67
CA ILE A 864 -15.37 19.75 -25.15
C ILE A 864 -15.61 18.36 -24.57
N PHE A 865 -14.73 17.40 -24.88
CA PHE A 865 -14.92 16.02 -24.46
C PHE A 865 -14.47 15.84 -22.99
N PRO A 866 -15.38 15.59 -22.03
CA PRO A 866 -15.04 15.61 -20.60
C PRO A 866 -14.02 14.55 -20.19
N ASN A 867 -13.96 13.38 -20.84
CA ASN A 867 -12.95 12.38 -20.49
C ASN A 867 -11.51 12.87 -20.76
N TYR A 868 -11.36 13.90 -21.59
CA TYR A 868 -10.12 14.60 -21.95
C TYR A 868 -10.13 16.08 -21.54
N GLY A 869 -11.05 16.46 -20.65
CA GLY A 869 -11.25 17.86 -20.26
C GLY A 869 -10.12 18.41 -19.42
N TYR A 870 -9.85 19.69 -19.56
CA TYR A 870 -8.95 20.44 -18.67
C TYR A 870 -9.73 21.02 -17.51
N GLN A 871 -9.21 20.89 -16.28
CA GLN A 871 -9.90 21.34 -15.06
C GLN A 871 -10.32 22.82 -15.04
N GLY A 872 -9.63 23.66 -15.83
CA GLY A 872 -9.92 25.09 -15.91
C GLY A 872 -11.01 25.46 -16.91
N ASP A 873 -11.52 24.50 -17.69
CA ASP A 873 -12.57 24.74 -18.68
C ASP A 873 -13.97 24.49 -18.07
N ASP A 874 -14.95 25.28 -18.51
CA ASP A 874 -16.36 24.97 -18.30
C ASP A 874 -16.85 23.99 -19.38
N ILE A 875 -16.56 22.71 -19.17
CA ILE A 875 -16.84 21.64 -20.13
C ILE A 875 -18.34 21.50 -20.43
N ILE A 876 -19.17 21.55 -19.39
CA ILE A 876 -20.61 21.27 -19.51
C ILE A 876 -21.33 22.46 -20.17
N ALA A 877 -20.83 23.69 -20.05
CA ALA A 877 -21.36 24.82 -20.82
C ALA A 877 -21.32 24.57 -22.34
N GLY A 878 -20.36 23.80 -22.83
CA GLY A 878 -20.24 23.40 -24.24
C GLY A 878 -21.35 22.49 -24.76
N TYR A 879 -22.22 21.96 -23.89
CA TYR A 879 -23.33 21.08 -24.30
C TYR A 879 -24.53 21.84 -24.87
N GLY A 880 -24.51 23.18 -24.83
CA GLY A 880 -25.61 24.03 -25.29
C GLY A 880 -26.68 24.26 -24.22
N GLU A 881 -27.37 25.40 -24.31
CA GLU A 881 -28.22 25.94 -23.25
C GLU A 881 -29.36 25.00 -22.85
N GLU A 882 -30.03 24.37 -23.82
CA GLU A 882 -31.15 23.45 -23.56
C GLU A 882 -30.71 22.23 -22.76
N SER A 883 -29.59 21.62 -23.14
CA SER A 883 -29.03 20.47 -22.41
C SER A 883 -28.60 20.88 -21.00
N VAL A 884 -27.89 22.00 -20.87
CA VAL A 884 -27.45 22.52 -19.55
C VAL A 884 -28.65 22.82 -18.66
N ALA A 885 -29.72 23.41 -19.19
CA ALA A 885 -30.95 23.66 -18.45
C ALA A 885 -31.58 22.35 -17.95
N LYS A 886 -31.66 21.33 -18.81
CA LYS A 886 -32.17 20.00 -18.45
C LYS A 886 -31.30 19.32 -17.39
N LEU A 887 -29.98 19.39 -17.49
CA LEU A 887 -29.08 18.86 -16.45
C LEU A 887 -29.30 19.55 -15.10
N ARG A 888 -29.49 20.89 -15.08
CA ARG A 888 -29.79 21.63 -13.85
C ARG A 888 -31.14 21.22 -13.26
N GLU A 889 -32.16 21.03 -14.09
CA GLU A 889 -33.47 20.56 -13.64
C GLU A 889 -33.37 19.16 -13.03
N THR A 890 -32.69 18.23 -13.70
CA THR A 890 -32.43 16.88 -13.17
C THR A 890 -31.67 16.95 -11.84
N SER A 891 -30.63 17.78 -11.74
CA SER A 891 -29.89 17.95 -10.47
C SER A 891 -30.80 18.47 -9.36
N LYS A 892 -31.64 19.47 -9.60
CA LYS A 892 -32.60 19.96 -8.59
C LYS A 892 -33.62 18.91 -8.16
N LYS A 893 -34.04 18.03 -9.08
CA LYS A 893 -35.01 16.97 -8.81
C LYS A 893 -34.43 15.86 -7.93
N TYR A 894 -33.20 15.41 -8.20
CA TYR A 894 -32.58 14.25 -7.53
C TYR A 894 -31.59 14.63 -6.42
N ASP A 895 -31.12 15.87 -6.39
CA ASP A 895 -30.22 16.45 -5.38
C ASP A 895 -30.63 17.90 -5.04
N PRO A 896 -31.79 18.11 -4.39
CA PRO A 896 -32.33 19.45 -4.15
C PRO A 896 -31.46 20.32 -3.24
N GLU A 897 -30.64 19.71 -2.37
CA GLU A 897 -29.72 20.44 -1.48
C GLU A 897 -28.38 20.77 -2.16
N GLY A 898 -28.08 20.09 -3.26
CA GLY A 898 -26.87 20.25 -4.06
C GLY A 898 -25.64 19.62 -3.43
N ILE A 899 -25.76 18.44 -2.78
CA ILE A 899 -24.60 17.74 -2.19
C ILE A 899 -23.54 17.41 -3.25
N PHE A 900 -23.94 16.97 -4.44
CA PHE A 900 -23.01 16.59 -5.51
C PHE A 900 -22.43 17.79 -6.26
N GLN A 901 -23.00 18.98 -6.03
CA GLN A 901 -22.46 20.26 -6.52
C GLN A 901 -21.52 20.92 -5.50
N LYS A 902 -21.83 20.86 -4.20
CA LYS A 902 -21.12 21.61 -3.14
C LYS A 902 -20.16 20.76 -2.30
N GLY A 903 -20.57 19.52 -2.02
CA GLY A 903 -19.85 18.60 -1.14
C GLY A 903 -18.95 17.62 -1.88
N VAL A 904 -19.14 17.46 -3.19
CA VAL A 904 -18.30 16.62 -4.06
C VAL A 904 -17.61 17.52 -5.07
N PRO A 905 -16.35 17.94 -4.88
CA PRO A 905 -15.71 18.94 -5.74
C PRO A 905 -15.23 18.35 -7.08
N GLY A 906 -14.91 17.06 -7.11
CA GLY A 906 -14.35 16.39 -8.29
C GLY A 906 -15.35 16.17 -9.42
N GLY A 907 -14.84 16.02 -10.65
CA GLY A 907 -15.64 16.02 -11.88
C GLY A 907 -15.98 17.43 -12.37
N PHE A 908 -16.45 17.57 -13.61
CA PHE A 908 -16.90 18.87 -14.13
C PHE A 908 -18.32 19.15 -13.64
N LYS A 909 -18.50 20.31 -12.99
CA LYS A 909 -19.77 20.70 -12.35
C LYS A 909 -20.69 21.43 -13.31
N LEU A 910 -21.97 21.43 -12.94
CA LEU A 910 -22.97 22.12 -13.75
C LEU A 910 -22.69 23.63 -13.69
N PRO A 911 -22.68 24.34 -14.83
CA PRO A 911 -22.49 25.78 -14.84
C PRO A 911 -23.57 26.45 -14.00
N GLN A 912 -23.27 27.52 -13.27
CA GLN A 912 -24.30 28.30 -12.58
C GLN A 912 -25.15 29.09 -13.58
N ALA A 913 -26.42 29.32 -13.26
CA ALA A 913 -27.22 30.25 -14.06
C ALA A 913 -26.59 31.65 -13.96
N ALA A 914 -26.50 32.37 -15.08
CA ALA A 914 -26.10 33.77 -15.03
C ALA A 914 -27.01 34.51 -14.05
N ALA A 915 -26.44 35.28 -13.13
CA ALA A 915 -27.23 36.14 -12.26
C ALA A 915 -28.02 37.09 -13.17
N ALA A 916 -29.35 36.94 -13.14
CA ALA A 916 -30.28 37.74 -13.94
C ALA A 916 -30.29 39.21 -13.48
#